data_AF-A0A961BX35-F1
#
_entry.id   AF-A0A961BX35-F1
#
_cell.length_a   1.000
_cell.length_b   1.000
_cell.length_c   1.000
_cell.angle_alpha   90.00
_cell.angle_beta   90.00
_cell.angle_gamma   90.00
#
_symmetry.space_group_name_H-M   'P 1'
#
loop_
_entity.id
_entity.type
_entity.pdbx_description
1 polymer ?
#
loop_
_entity_poly.entity_id
_entity_poly.type
_entity_poly.pdbx_seq_one_letter_code
_entity_poly.pdbx_strand_id
1 'polypeptide(L)'
;MSVTQRETRQHAGAITLPIVRAMVDDAAAHDYGPGHRDASSVIGIYADPGSIEAVQLTHGGVAVHVVPCVSALAVREALLSREPNGWLVIVTDRPEEDLGVGLLAHLVGHKLRTPDPWEAVRQQFAATGLEPSLYADSASRDLAHGLLMARPEEGWPPAPAGSLTRDHALVSVARQWLDVPRRSLDSLGVLQWTALPGLAARIADLRSLAGDELTDATLAWVCRSAGTAGEPLHHLLRRGEIKDALPLGLVLGLLTGDDVSTPADRQARDLALARLAHRWQGQPPSRTGLQALGAAATQVMRDLLRDRTQRDSAHRLLAKADALLVDAGVSELAAASDVLPSGLTARQHEVAYTLVAAVHPTGEPVTAEHVARHGQQIERAWALVETHLLSQSEDRSRQDPRLPPMRAAVRLARWLTLPGPERADLASLALQHSVTDAWVDAAVNDAYAGAADATLAEALTAVITTVQSAREAHDRQFAEALAAATASDAGVVEGFVHAPDGERVWLLEDLLPRVVVPLAKQTPTLFMVLDGMSAAVATEVVDDVLDSRQGWQEALLPDAARRAAALAVLPTLTEVSRTSLLSGKRTTGSQDREKAGYRALVDAYGLGRSELFHKKPLDTSRAGYAVADDVAHAIADHGQALVTCVLNTIDDALDRSDPAGTTWTADAVKHLQPLLASALTAGRTVVITSDHG
;
A
#
# COMPACT_ATOMS: atom_id res chain seq x y z
N MET A 1 18.14 41.14 -59.12
CA MET A 1 17.40 39.95 -58.65
C MET A 1 18.43 38.86 -58.41
N SER A 2 18.79 38.64 -57.14
CA SER A 2 19.90 37.76 -56.75
C SER A 2 19.46 36.30 -56.67
N VAL A 3 20.42 35.42 -56.91
CA VAL A 3 20.36 33.95 -57.04
C VAL A 3 19.87 33.22 -55.77
N THR A 4 19.57 33.93 -54.67
CA THR A 4 19.28 33.37 -53.35
C THR A 4 17.89 32.74 -53.15
N GLN A 5 16.88 33.06 -53.98
CA GLN A 5 15.57 32.36 -53.91
C GLN A 5 15.53 31.03 -54.68
N ARG A 6 16.55 30.74 -55.51
CA ARG A 6 16.54 29.58 -56.42
C ARG A 6 17.03 28.30 -55.75
N GLU A 7 17.85 28.40 -54.70
CA GLU A 7 18.40 27.24 -53.98
C GLU A 7 17.53 26.77 -52.81
N THR A 8 16.59 27.59 -52.31
CA THR A 8 15.66 27.18 -51.22
C THR A 8 14.48 26.32 -51.70
N ARG A 9 14.26 26.18 -53.01
CA ARG A 9 13.23 25.28 -53.59
C ARG A 9 13.74 23.88 -53.92
N GLN A 10 14.92 23.47 -53.44
CA GLN A 10 15.54 22.23 -53.92
C GLN A 10 15.07 20.93 -53.26
N HIS A 11 14.22 20.94 -52.23
CA HIS A 11 13.61 19.70 -51.71
C HIS A 11 12.10 19.90 -51.62
N ALA A 12 11.35 19.29 -52.54
CA ALA A 12 9.91 19.17 -52.44
C ALA A 12 9.59 18.34 -51.18
N GLY A 13 8.87 18.92 -50.22
CA GLY A 13 8.56 18.24 -48.96
C GLY A 13 7.55 17.12 -49.15
N ALA A 14 7.53 16.15 -48.23
CA ALA A 14 6.50 15.12 -48.20
C ALA A 14 5.11 15.74 -47.95
N ILE A 15 4.06 15.17 -48.54
CA ILE A 15 2.67 15.58 -48.36
C ILE A 15 1.81 14.43 -47.85
N THR A 16 0.82 14.76 -47.02
CA THR A 16 -0.11 13.79 -46.44
C THR A 16 -1.55 14.11 -46.82
N LEU A 17 -2.44 13.12 -46.77
CA LEU A 17 -3.87 13.30 -47.08
C LEU A 17 -4.57 14.36 -46.21
N PRO A 18 -4.25 14.54 -44.91
CA PRO A 18 -4.77 15.66 -44.13
C PRO A 18 -4.42 17.03 -44.71
N ILE A 19 -3.20 17.23 -45.22
CA ILE A 19 -2.79 18.49 -45.87
C ILE A 19 -3.59 18.68 -47.15
N VAL A 20 -3.75 17.62 -47.95
CA VAL A 20 -4.56 17.66 -49.17
C VAL A 20 -6.00 18.10 -48.85
N ARG A 21 -6.63 17.52 -47.82
CA ARG A 21 -7.98 17.91 -47.38
C ARG A 21 -8.03 19.38 -46.98
N ALA A 22 -7.07 19.85 -46.19
CA ALA A 22 -6.99 21.26 -45.79
C ALA A 22 -6.83 22.21 -46.99
N MET A 23 -6.07 21.81 -48.02
CA MET A 23 -5.91 22.62 -49.24
C MET A 23 -7.15 22.64 -50.11
N VAL A 24 -7.92 21.54 -50.13
CA VAL A 24 -9.25 21.50 -50.77
C VAL A 24 -10.23 22.42 -50.03
N ASP A 25 -10.23 22.39 -48.70
CA ASP A 25 -11.07 23.27 -47.87
C ASP A 25 -10.74 24.75 -48.12
N ASP A 26 -9.44 25.10 -48.15
CA ASP A 26 -8.99 26.47 -48.45
C ASP A 26 -9.38 26.92 -49.86
N ALA A 27 -9.23 26.06 -50.87
CA ALA A 27 -9.64 26.38 -52.23
C ALA A 27 -11.17 26.58 -52.33
N ALA A 28 -11.95 25.71 -51.69
CA ALA A 28 -13.40 25.84 -51.63
C ALA A 28 -13.86 27.11 -50.91
N ALA A 29 -13.16 27.54 -49.84
CA ALA A 29 -13.45 28.78 -49.12
C ALA A 29 -13.17 30.05 -49.94
N HIS A 30 -12.39 29.96 -51.02
CA HIS A 30 -12.06 31.06 -51.92
C HIS A 30 -12.79 30.95 -53.28
N ASP A 31 -13.98 30.37 -53.28
CA ASP A 31 -14.85 30.22 -54.45
C ASP A 31 -14.23 29.42 -55.62
N TYR A 32 -13.34 28.46 -55.34
CA TYR A 32 -12.89 27.46 -56.32
C TYR A 32 -13.65 26.13 -56.18
N GLY A 33 -13.59 25.29 -57.21
CA GLY A 33 -14.10 23.92 -57.17
C GLY A 33 -15.33 23.65 -58.02
N PRO A 34 -15.80 22.39 -58.02
CA PRO A 34 -16.85 21.92 -58.93
C PRO A 34 -18.24 22.52 -58.67
N GLY A 35 -18.44 23.19 -57.52
CA GLY A 35 -19.67 23.90 -57.18
C GLY A 35 -19.81 25.29 -57.83
N HIS A 36 -18.75 25.80 -58.48
CA HIS A 36 -18.74 27.14 -59.06
C HIS A 36 -18.53 27.07 -60.57
N ARG A 37 -19.45 27.68 -61.31
CA ARG A 37 -19.43 27.68 -62.78
C ARG A 37 -18.20 28.46 -63.25
N ASP A 38 -17.39 27.83 -64.09
CA ASP A 38 -16.13 28.34 -64.66
C ASP A 38 -14.92 28.47 -63.70
N ALA A 39 -15.04 28.01 -62.44
CA ALA A 39 -13.90 27.94 -61.52
C ALA A 39 -13.05 26.69 -61.74
N SER A 40 -11.73 26.79 -61.57
CA SER A 40 -10.86 25.60 -61.62
C SER A 40 -11.14 24.67 -60.43
N SER A 41 -11.22 23.36 -60.71
CA SER A 41 -11.29 22.28 -59.72
C SER A 41 -9.99 21.48 -59.62
N VAL A 42 -8.88 22.00 -60.16
CA VAL A 42 -7.58 21.33 -60.13
C VAL A 42 -6.62 22.06 -59.20
N ILE A 43 -6.17 21.42 -58.14
CA ILE A 43 -5.17 21.97 -57.22
C ILE A 43 -3.81 21.35 -57.57
N GLY A 44 -2.82 22.18 -57.88
CA GLY A 44 -1.44 21.73 -58.03
C GLY A 44 -0.64 22.00 -56.77
N ILE A 45 0.04 20.99 -56.26
CA ILE A 45 0.82 21.04 -55.03
C ILE A 45 2.29 20.73 -55.34
N TYR A 46 3.19 21.63 -54.96
CA TYR A 46 4.62 21.40 -55.06
C TYR A 46 5.11 20.60 -53.84
N ALA A 47 5.26 19.29 -54.01
CA ALA A 47 5.64 18.33 -52.96
C ALA A 47 6.19 17.04 -53.60
N ASP A 48 6.89 16.21 -52.82
CA ASP A 48 7.44 14.94 -53.30
C ASP A 48 6.30 13.99 -53.73
N PRO A 49 6.19 13.65 -55.03
CA PRO A 49 5.17 12.71 -55.51
C PRO A 49 5.35 11.30 -54.95
N GLY A 50 6.54 10.93 -54.47
CA GLY A 50 6.79 9.64 -53.80
C GLY A 50 6.19 9.54 -52.40
N SER A 51 5.76 10.65 -51.81
CA SER A 51 5.24 10.69 -50.43
C SER A 51 3.75 10.35 -50.30
N ILE A 52 3.04 10.17 -51.42
CA ILE A 52 1.60 9.92 -51.44
C ILE A 52 1.22 8.96 -52.57
N GLU A 53 0.32 8.03 -52.28
CA GLU A 53 -0.23 7.14 -53.30
C GLU A 53 -1.40 7.80 -54.04
N ALA A 54 -1.65 7.37 -55.28
CA ALA A 54 -2.84 7.78 -56.00
C ALA A 54 -4.08 7.26 -55.26
N VAL A 55 -5.00 8.17 -54.89
CA VAL A 55 -6.18 7.80 -54.11
C VAL A 55 -7.39 8.63 -54.48
N GLN A 56 -8.54 7.96 -54.53
CA GLN A 56 -9.84 8.61 -54.58
C GLN A 56 -10.47 8.62 -53.20
N LEU A 57 -10.85 9.80 -52.74
CA LEU A 57 -11.49 10.01 -51.44
C LEU A 57 -12.69 10.94 -51.59
N THR A 58 -13.57 10.95 -50.60
CA THR A 58 -14.67 11.92 -50.53
C THR A 58 -14.38 12.92 -49.41
N HIS A 59 -14.48 14.21 -49.70
CA HIS A 59 -14.28 15.29 -48.74
C HIS A 59 -15.31 16.39 -48.97
N GLY A 60 -16.01 16.83 -47.93
CA GLY A 60 -17.12 17.78 -48.05
C GLY A 60 -18.27 17.31 -48.95
N GLY A 61 -18.46 15.99 -49.10
CA GLY A 61 -19.47 15.41 -50.00
C GLY A 61 -19.11 15.38 -51.49
N VAL A 62 -17.90 15.81 -51.85
CA VAL A 62 -17.38 15.86 -53.23
C VAL A 62 -16.24 14.85 -53.40
N ALA A 63 -16.14 14.23 -54.58
CA ALA A 63 -15.03 13.33 -54.90
C ALA A 63 -13.72 14.13 -55.10
N VAL A 64 -12.65 13.67 -54.46
CA VAL A 64 -11.29 14.21 -54.56
C VAL A 64 -10.36 13.10 -55.05
N HIS A 65 -9.74 13.31 -56.21
CA HIS A 65 -8.74 12.40 -56.75
C HIS A 65 -7.35 13.00 -56.56
N VAL A 66 -6.53 12.36 -55.74
CA VAL A 66 -5.14 12.75 -55.49
C VAL A 66 -4.23 11.92 -56.37
N VAL A 67 -3.39 12.57 -57.17
CA VAL A 67 -2.53 11.91 -58.17
C VAL A 67 -1.09 12.39 -58.02
N PRO A 68 -0.14 11.51 -57.65
CA PRO A 68 1.28 11.81 -57.68
C PRO A 68 1.79 11.86 -59.13
N CYS A 69 2.48 12.93 -59.49
CA CYS A 69 2.96 13.19 -60.84
C CYS A 69 4.46 13.50 -60.82
N VAL A 70 5.26 12.52 -61.26
CA VAL A 70 6.74 12.61 -61.31
C VAL A 70 7.28 13.40 -62.51
N SER A 71 6.42 13.86 -63.42
CA SER A 71 6.82 14.62 -64.61
C SER A 71 5.69 15.51 -65.14
N ALA A 72 6.02 16.51 -65.95
CA ALA A 72 5.03 17.34 -66.65
C ALA A 72 4.08 16.53 -67.55
N LEU A 73 4.53 15.38 -68.09
CA LEU A 73 3.70 14.48 -68.87
C LEU A 73 2.65 13.77 -67.99
N ALA A 74 3.04 13.34 -66.79
CA ALA A 74 2.11 12.75 -65.82
C ALA A 74 1.04 13.76 -65.37
N VAL A 75 1.43 15.03 -65.18
CA VAL A 75 0.47 16.13 -64.90
C VAL A 75 -0.53 16.27 -66.04
N ARG A 76 -0.06 16.21 -67.29
CA ARG A 76 -0.94 16.31 -68.47
C ARG A 76 -1.91 15.12 -68.58
N GLU A 77 -1.44 13.92 -68.26
CA GLU A 77 -2.27 12.70 -68.22
C GLU A 77 -3.35 12.78 -67.14
N ALA A 78 -2.99 13.24 -65.93
CA ALA A 78 -3.94 13.44 -64.83
C ALA A 78 -5.03 14.48 -65.21
N LEU A 79 -4.66 15.54 -65.92
CA LEU A 79 -5.61 16.55 -66.39
C LEU A 79 -6.58 15.99 -67.45
N LEU A 80 -6.14 15.06 -68.29
CA LEU A 80 -6.99 14.43 -69.31
C LEU A 80 -7.97 13.41 -68.73
N SER A 81 -7.59 12.75 -67.63
CA SER A 81 -8.42 11.77 -66.92
C SER A 81 -9.29 12.36 -65.81
N ARG A 82 -9.39 13.70 -65.72
CA ARG A 82 -10.12 14.37 -64.64
C ARG A 82 -11.63 14.15 -64.75
N GLU A 83 -12.25 13.91 -63.59
CA GLU A 83 -13.70 13.90 -63.43
C GLU A 83 -14.27 15.33 -63.45
N PRO A 84 -15.32 15.63 -64.25
CA PRO A 84 -15.85 17.00 -64.36
C PRO A 84 -16.45 17.57 -63.07
N ASN A 85 -16.96 16.69 -62.20
CA ASN A 85 -17.71 17.07 -60.99
C ASN A 85 -16.93 16.83 -59.68
N GLY A 86 -15.60 16.68 -59.77
CA GLY A 86 -14.74 16.41 -58.63
C GLY A 86 -13.51 17.33 -58.58
N TRP A 87 -12.77 17.21 -57.49
CA TRP A 87 -11.45 17.82 -57.34
C TRP A 87 -10.38 16.90 -57.90
N LEU A 88 -9.43 17.47 -58.65
CA LEU A 88 -8.17 16.81 -58.99
C LEU A 88 -7.04 17.49 -58.21
N VAL A 89 -6.32 16.74 -57.40
CA VAL A 89 -5.16 17.22 -56.65
C VAL A 89 -3.92 16.58 -57.25
N ILE A 90 -3.08 17.40 -57.87
CA ILE A 90 -1.84 16.99 -58.51
C ILE A 90 -0.70 17.27 -57.53
N VAL A 91 0.06 16.24 -57.17
CA VAL A 91 1.25 16.36 -56.32
C VAL A 91 2.48 16.18 -57.20
N THR A 92 3.36 17.17 -57.28
CA THR A 92 4.54 17.11 -58.15
C THR A 92 5.74 17.86 -57.58
N ASP A 93 6.94 17.31 -57.81
CA ASP A 93 8.22 17.93 -57.47
C ASP A 93 8.78 18.80 -58.61
N ARG A 94 8.05 18.87 -59.74
CA ARG A 94 8.45 19.64 -60.91
C ARG A 94 8.22 21.13 -60.66
N PRO A 95 9.23 21.99 -60.88
CA PRO A 95 9.05 23.43 -60.73
C PRO A 95 8.09 23.97 -61.79
N GLU A 96 7.44 25.10 -61.50
CA GLU A 96 6.50 25.76 -62.42
C GLU A 96 7.09 26.05 -63.81
N GLU A 97 8.40 26.33 -63.86
CA GLU A 97 9.18 26.51 -65.09
C GLU A 97 9.12 25.28 -66.02
N ASP A 98 9.07 24.08 -65.45
CA ASP A 98 9.03 22.79 -66.16
C ASP A 98 7.60 22.41 -66.58
N LEU A 99 6.59 22.78 -65.79
CA LEU A 99 5.18 22.57 -66.13
C LEU A 99 4.71 23.48 -67.28
N GLY A 100 5.22 24.71 -67.31
CA GLY A 100 4.85 25.71 -68.30
C GLY A 100 3.43 26.25 -68.16
N VAL A 101 3.17 27.38 -68.82
CA VAL A 101 1.92 28.16 -68.69
C VAL A 101 0.67 27.34 -69.07
N GLY A 102 0.78 26.43 -70.03
CA GLY A 102 -0.35 25.62 -70.49
C GLY A 102 -0.90 24.66 -69.42
N LEU A 103 -0.02 24.03 -68.63
CA LEU A 103 -0.45 23.16 -67.53
C LEU A 103 -0.88 23.98 -66.31
N LEU A 104 -0.12 25.04 -65.99
CA LEU A 104 -0.45 25.93 -64.88
C LEU A 104 -1.80 26.61 -65.04
N ALA A 105 -2.23 26.95 -66.26
CA ALA A 105 -3.53 27.57 -66.53
C ALA A 105 -4.73 26.75 -66.01
N HIS A 106 -4.58 25.43 -65.90
CA HIS A 106 -5.63 24.57 -65.35
C HIS A 106 -5.68 24.56 -63.83
N LEU A 107 -4.61 24.96 -63.14
CA LEU A 107 -4.53 24.94 -61.69
C LEU A 107 -5.26 26.13 -61.05
N VAL A 108 -5.80 25.92 -59.85
CA VAL A 108 -6.33 26.97 -58.98
C VAL A 108 -5.29 28.07 -58.80
N GLY A 109 -5.62 29.30 -59.20
CA GLY A 109 -4.73 30.46 -59.12
C GLY A 109 -3.52 30.42 -60.05
N HIS A 110 -3.50 29.53 -61.04
CA HIS A 110 -2.47 29.40 -62.08
C HIS A 110 -1.04 29.16 -61.57
N LYS A 111 -0.91 28.52 -60.41
CA LYS A 111 0.38 28.28 -59.74
C LYS A 111 0.37 26.98 -58.98
N LEU A 112 1.56 26.44 -58.70
CA LEU A 112 1.71 25.40 -57.71
C LEU A 112 1.63 26.02 -56.32
N ARG A 113 0.85 25.40 -55.45
CA ARG A 113 0.80 25.75 -54.03
C ARG A 113 1.88 24.97 -53.30
N THR A 114 2.70 25.67 -52.53
CA THR A 114 3.53 25.06 -51.49
C THR A 114 2.73 25.07 -50.19
N PRO A 115 2.23 23.92 -49.69
CA PRO A 115 1.53 23.88 -48.43
C PRO A 115 2.42 24.40 -47.30
N ASP A 116 1.87 25.34 -46.53
CA ASP A 116 2.37 25.62 -45.20
C ASP A 116 1.61 24.72 -44.22
N PRO A 117 2.24 23.64 -43.69
CA PRO A 117 1.56 22.73 -42.78
C PRO A 117 1.08 23.43 -41.50
N TRP A 118 1.68 24.57 -41.14
CA TRP A 118 1.28 25.36 -39.99
C TRP A 118 -0.09 26.02 -40.15
N GLU A 119 -0.51 26.41 -41.35
CA GLU A 119 -1.85 26.94 -41.58
C GLU A 119 -2.93 25.86 -41.36
N ALA A 120 -2.66 24.62 -41.80
CA ALA A 120 -3.55 23.49 -41.53
C ALA A 120 -3.64 23.19 -40.02
N VAL A 121 -2.51 23.22 -39.30
CA VAL A 121 -2.48 23.05 -37.84
C VAL A 121 -3.26 24.17 -37.15
N ARG A 122 -3.08 25.43 -37.57
CA ARG A 122 -3.80 26.59 -37.05
C ARG A 122 -5.32 26.40 -37.14
N GLN A 123 -5.80 25.93 -38.28
CA GLN A 123 -7.22 25.65 -38.51
C GLN A 123 -7.73 24.49 -37.63
N GLN A 124 -6.97 23.40 -37.50
CA GLN A 124 -7.40 22.24 -36.69
C GLN A 124 -7.53 22.56 -35.20
N PHE A 125 -6.72 23.49 -34.68
CA PHE A 125 -6.83 23.98 -33.30
C PHE A 125 -7.78 25.19 -33.16
N ALA A 126 -8.53 25.54 -34.20
CA ALA A 126 -9.41 26.72 -34.24
C ALA A 126 -8.70 28.02 -33.79
N ALA A 127 -7.40 28.16 -34.10
CA ALA A 127 -6.59 29.30 -33.70
C ALA A 127 -6.67 30.42 -34.74
N THR A 128 -6.65 31.67 -34.28
CA THR A 128 -6.51 32.88 -35.11
C THR A 128 -5.06 33.25 -35.38
N GLY A 129 -4.11 32.75 -34.59
CA GLY A 129 -2.68 32.98 -34.74
C GLY A 129 -1.83 31.81 -34.26
N LEU A 130 -0.54 31.85 -34.59
CA LEU A 130 0.47 30.88 -34.17
C LEU A 130 1.58 31.59 -33.41
N GLU A 131 2.05 30.98 -32.33
CA GLU A 131 3.20 31.49 -31.58
C GLU A 131 4.52 31.22 -32.32
N PRO A 132 5.48 32.18 -32.36
CA PRO A 132 6.77 31.98 -33.02
C PRO A 132 7.57 30.75 -32.60
N SER A 133 7.41 30.29 -31.36
CA SER A 133 8.10 29.11 -30.82
C SER A 133 7.70 27.78 -31.50
N LEU A 134 6.60 27.75 -32.24
CA LEU A 134 6.16 26.61 -33.03
C LEU A 134 7.02 26.42 -34.29
N TYR A 135 7.38 27.51 -34.97
CA TYR A 135 8.06 27.51 -36.26
C TYR A 135 9.48 28.10 -36.24
N ALA A 136 10.07 28.25 -35.05
CA ALA A 136 11.43 28.76 -34.87
C ALA A 136 12.53 27.76 -35.29
N ASP A 137 12.24 26.45 -35.28
CA ASP A 137 13.21 25.39 -35.56
C ASP A 137 13.17 24.92 -37.03
N SER A 138 14.29 24.46 -37.57
CA SER A 138 14.37 23.91 -38.92
C SER A 138 13.55 22.62 -39.09
N ALA A 139 13.36 21.86 -38.00
CA ALA A 139 12.50 20.68 -37.94
C ALA A 139 10.99 20.99 -37.74
N SER A 140 10.60 22.27 -37.68
CA SER A 140 9.22 22.68 -37.37
C SER A 140 8.17 22.18 -38.37
N ARG A 141 8.55 21.86 -39.61
CA ARG A 141 7.63 21.25 -40.58
C ARG A 141 7.23 19.83 -40.19
N ASP A 142 8.16 19.02 -39.71
CA ASP A 142 7.87 17.63 -39.30
C ASP A 142 7.01 17.61 -38.03
N LEU A 143 7.24 18.56 -37.12
CA LEU A 143 6.36 18.79 -35.98
C LEU A 143 4.92 19.11 -36.42
N ALA A 144 4.75 20.01 -37.40
CA ALA A 144 3.43 20.36 -37.93
C ALA A 144 2.76 19.14 -38.59
N HIS A 145 3.50 18.36 -39.38
CA HIS A 145 2.99 17.12 -39.98
C HIS A 145 2.54 16.12 -38.92
N GLY A 146 3.34 15.91 -37.88
CA GLY A 146 2.98 15.04 -36.76
C GLY A 146 1.67 15.49 -36.08
N LEU A 147 1.48 16.79 -35.85
CA LEU A 147 0.25 17.32 -35.24
C LEU A 147 -1.00 17.06 -36.09
N LEU A 148 -0.87 17.11 -37.42
CA LEU A 148 -1.96 16.80 -38.34
C LEU A 148 -2.29 15.30 -38.35
N MET A 149 -1.28 14.44 -38.26
CA MET A 149 -1.43 12.98 -38.24
C MET A 149 -1.98 12.46 -36.91
N ALA A 150 -1.54 13.06 -35.80
CA ALA A 150 -1.99 12.70 -34.45
C ALA A 150 -3.40 13.23 -34.11
N ARG A 151 -4.11 13.85 -35.06
CA ARG A 151 -5.42 14.46 -34.80
C ARG A 151 -6.45 13.38 -34.40
N PRO A 152 -7.13 13.53 -33.25
CA PRO A 152 -8.22 12.64 -32.87
C PRO A 152 -9.49 12.90 -33.71
N GLU A 153 -10.40 11.92 -33.76
CA GLU A 153 -11.64 12.03 -34.56
C GLU A 153 -12.50 13.25 -34.18
N GLU A 154 -12.59 13.55 -32.88
CA GLU A 154 -13.32 14.71 -32.35
C GLU A 154 -12.63 16.06 -32.65
N GLY A 155 -11.38 16.03 -33.15
CA GLY A 155 -10.55 17.22 -33.38
C GLY A 155 -9.76 17.66 -32.15
N TRP A 156 -8.84 18.60 -32.36
CA TRP A 156 -8.02 19.14 -31.28
C TRP A 156 -8.82 20.10 -30.39
N PRO A 157 -8.52 20.18 -29.08
CA PRO A 157 -9.13 21.18 -28.22
C PRO A 157 -8.70 22.58 -28.68
N PRO A 158 -9.63 23.55 -28.75
CA PRO A 158 -9.36 24.85 -29.34
C PRO A 158 -8.27 25.62 -28.58
N ALA A 159 -7.49 26.40 -29.30
CA ALA A 159 -6.41 27.20 -28.72
C ALA A 159 -6.97 28.24 -27.73
N PRO A 160 -6.54 28.22 -26.46
CA PRO A 160 -7.00 29.18 -25.46
C PRO A 160 -6.56 30.59 -25.87
N ALA A 161 -7.47 31.56 -25.75
CA ALA A 161 -7.25 32.96 -26.15
C ALA A 161 -6.92 33.19 -27.65
N GLY A 162 -7.17 32.21 -28.52
CA GLY A 162 -7.13 32.39 -29.97
C GLY A 162 -5.76 32.30 -30.63
N SER A 163 -4.66 32.12 -29.90
CA SER A 163 -3.34 31.84 -30.48
C SER A 163 -2.85 30.47 -30.05
N LEU A 164 -2.42 29.62 -30.99
CA LEU A 164 -1.87 28.31 -30.68
C LEU A 164 -0.45 28.48 -30.14
N THR A 165 -0.26 28.07 -28.87
CA THR A 165 1.07 28.03 -28.24
C THR A 165 1.69 26.65 -28.39
N ARG A 166 3.03 26.59 -28.28
CA ARG A 166 3.74 25.31 -28.28
C ARG A 166 3.30 24.42 -27.11
N ASP A 167 3.08 25.01 -25.94
CA ASP A 167 2.62 24.28 -24.76
C ASP A 167 1.22 23.69 -24.95
N HIS A 168 0.28 24.46 -25.53
CA HIS A 168 -1.08 23.97 -25.77
C HIS A 168 -1.11 22.84 -26.81
N ALA A 169 -0.29 22.93 -27.87
CA ALA A 169 -0.17 21.87 -28.85
C ALA A 169 0.35 20.57 -28.21
N LEU A 170 1.49 20.65 -27.50
CA LEU A 170 2.15 19.47 -26.94
C LEU A 170 1.36 18.84 -25.77
N VAL A 171 0.71 19.64 -24.91
CA VAL A 171 -0.16 19.08 -23.85
C VAL A 171 -1.37 18.37 -24.44
N SER A 172 -1.90 18.86 -25.57
CA SER A 172 -3.03 18.22 -26.25
C SER A 172 -2.64 16.85 -26.79
N VAL A 173 -1.46 16.73 -27.42
CA VAL A 173 -0.92 15.43 -27.86
C VAL A 173 -0.66 14.51 -26.67
N ALA A 174 0.01 15.01 -25.62
CA ALA A 174 0.37 14.23 -24.45
C ALA A 174 -0.86 13.65 -23.73
N ARG A 175 -1.93 14.43 -23.60
CA ARG A 175 -3.19 13.97 -22.99
C ARG A 175 -3.94 12.97 -23.87
N GLN A 176 -3.92 13.17 -25.18
CA GLN A 176 -4.64 12.30 -26.12
C GLN A 176 -3.98 10.93 -26.27
N TRP A 177 -2.65 10.90 -26.42
CA TRP A 177 -1.93 9.69 -26.83
C TRP A 177 -1.10 9.05 -25.72
N LEU A 178 -0.61 9.84 -24.76
CA LEU A 178 0.31 9.38 -23.70
C LEU A 178 -0.35 9.27 -22.32
N ASP A 179 -1.66 9.52 -22.23
CA ASP A 179 -2.45 9.44 -20.98
C ASP A 179 -1.87 10.30 -19.85
N VAL A 180 -1.33 11.48 -20.22
CA VAL A 180 -0.84 12.46 -19.26
C VAL A 180 -2.02 13.05 -18.49
N PRO A 181 -1.94 13.19 -17.14
CA PRO A 181 -3.04 13.72 -16.33
C PRO A 181 -3.55 15.09 -16.80
N ARG A 182 -4.87 15.31 -16.67
CA ARG A 182 -5.52 16.58 -17.04
C ARG A 182 -5.25 17.74 -16.09
N ARG A 183 -4.79 17.46 -14.87
CA ARG A 183 -4.36 18.47 -13.88
C ARG A 183 -3.05 19.16 -14.29
N SER A 184 -2.60 20.14 -13.51
CA SER A 184 -1.29 20.76 -13.72
C SER A 184 -0.18 19.71 -13.70
N LEU A 185 0.74 19.79 -14.66
CA LEU A 185 1.86 18.87 -14.78
C LEU A 185 3.07 19.45 -14.01
N ASP A 186 3.42 18.82 -12.90
CA ASP A 186 4.60 19.12 -12.08
C ASP A 186 5.49 17.87 -11.95
N SER A 187 6.55 17.94 -11.13
CA SER A 187 7.48 16.81 -10.95
C SER A 187 6.79 15.55 -10.42
N LEU A 188 5.78 15.68 -9.55
CA LEU A 188 5.01 14.55 -9.02
C LEU A 188 4.12 13.94 -10.11
N GLY A 189 3.42 14.78 -10.86
CA GLY A 189 2.56 14.35 -11.97
C GLY A 189 3.34 13.64 -13.09
N VAL A 190 4.53 14.15 -13.44
CA VAL A 190 5.40 13.51 -14.44
C VAL A 190 5.90 12.16 -13.93
N LEU A 191 6.37 12.07 -12.68
CA LEU A 191 6.84 10.79 -12.14
C LEU A 191 5.73 9.75 -12.01
N GLN A 192 4.53 10.15 -11.58
CA GLN A 192 3.37 9.25 -11.59
C GLN A 192 3.06 8.77 -13.01
N TRP A 193 3.13 9.66 -14.00
CA TRP A 193 2.98 9.28 -15.40
C TRP A 193 4.05 8.27 -15.85
N THR A 194 5.32 8.42 -15.44
CA THR A 194 6.37 7.44 -15.77
C THR A 194 6.13 6.04 -15.19
N ALA A 195 5.32 5.95 -14.12
CA ALA A 195 4.96 4.69 -13.48
C ALA A 195 3.72 4.02 -14.12
N LEU A 196 3.07 4.65 -15.09
CA LEU A 196 1.88 4.11 -15.75
C LEU A 196 2.21 2.81 -16.52
N PRO A 197 1.45 1.72 -16.27
CA PRO A 197 1.55 0.52 -17.09
C PRO A 197 1.27 0.80 -18.57
N GLY A 198 2.06 0.23 -19.46
CA GLY A 198 1.87 0.36 -20.91
C GLY A 198 2.37 1.66 -21.53
N LEU A 199 3.01 2.57 -20.75
CA LEU A 199 3.56 3.82 -21.29
C LEU A 199 4.49 3.60 -22.49
N ALA A 200 5.37 2.59 -22.43
CA ALA A 200 6.29 2.29 -23.53
C ALA A 200 5.56 1.95 -24.84
N ALA A 201 4.44 1.21 -24.76
CA ALA A 201 3.62 0.90 -25.94
C ALA A 201 2.96 2.17 -26.48
N ARG A 202 2.39 3.02 -25.62
CA ARG A 202 1.80 4.31 -26.03
C ARG A 202 2.80 5.23 -26.72
N ILE A 203 4.04 5.27 -26.24
CA ILE A 203 5.13 6.02 -26.88
C ILE A 203 5.44 5.45 -28.26
N ALA A 204 5.50 4.12 -28.41
CA ALA A 204 5.73 3.47 -29.69
C ALA A 204 4.57 3.72 -30.68
N ASP A 205 3.33 3.66 -30.20
CA ASP A 205 2.12 3.93 -31.00
C ASP A 205 2.11 5.38 -31.51
N LEU A 206 2.40 6.36 -30.64
CA LEU A 206 2.49 7.77 -31.04
C LEU A 206 3.61 7.98 -32.07
N ARG A 207 4.77 7.35 -31.87
CA ARG A 207 5.90 7.43 -32.81
C ARG A 207 5.55 6.85 -34.17
N SER A 208 4.89 5.70 -34.20
CA SER A 208 4.42 5.07 -35.43
C SER A 208 3.34 5.89 -36.15
N LEU A 209 2.48 6.58 -35.39
CA LEU A 209 1.38 7.37 -35.95
C LEU A 209 1.84 8.72 -36.48
N ALA A 210 2.69 9.42 -35.73
CA ALA A 210 2.93 10.85 -35.91
C ALA A 210 4.39 11.24 -36.07
N GLY A 211 5.29 10.25 -36.10
CA GLY A 211 6.73 10.44 -36.34
C GLY A 211 7.55 10.76 -35.10
N ASP A 212 8.87 10.72 -35.29
CA ASP A 212 9.85 10.95 -34.22
C ASP A 212 9.79 12.37 -33.67
N GLU A 213 9.74 13.37 -34.55
CA GLU A 213 9.86 14.78 -34.16
C GLU A 213 8.74 15.24 -33.20
N LEU A 214 7.47 14.92 -33.51
CA LEU A 214 6.36 15.25 -32.60
C LEU A 214 6.46 14.47 -31.29
N THR A 215 6.81 13.19 -31.38
CA THR A 215 6.92 12.31 -30.20
C THR A 215 7.99 12.82 -29.25
N ASP A 216 9.18 13.12 -29.77
CA ASP A 216 10.32 13.60 -29.00
C ASP A 216 10.08 15.02 -28.45
N ALA A 217 9.46 15.91 -29.24
CA ALA A 217 9.05 17.23 -28.76
C ALA A 217 8.04 17.14 -27.59
N THR A 218 7.06 16.24 -27.70
CA THR A 218 6.03 16.01 -26.68
C THR A 218 6.64 15.44 -25.40
N LEU A 219 7.48 14.41 -25.52
CA LEU A 219 8.14 13.79 -24.37
C LEU A 219 9.12 14.74 -23.69
N ALA A 220 9.89 15.52 -24.47
CA ALA A 220 10.77 16.55 -23.93
C ALA A 220 9.97 17.65 -23.20
N TRP A 221 8.79 18.02 -23.70
CA TRP A 221 7.89 18.94 -23.02
C TRP A 221 7.40 18.38 -21.69
N VAL A 222 6.93 17.13 -21.65
CA VAL A 222 6.52 16.47 -20.40
C VAL A 222 7.66 16.47 -19.38
N CYS A 223 8.89 16.12 -19.78
CA CYS A 223 10.04 16.16 -18.88
C CYS A 223 10.34 17.58 -18.36
N ARG A 224 10.25 18.62 -19.22
CA ARG A 224 10.47 20.01 -18.78
C ARG A 224 9.44 20.49 -17.76
N SER A 225 8.20 19.99 -17.82
CA SER A 225 7.17 20.31 -16.83
C SER A 225 7.52 19.83 -15.41
N ALA A 226 8.48 18.91 -15.27
CA ALA A 226 9.00 18.48 -13.96
C ALA A 226 9.96 19.49 -13.29
N GLY A 227 10.21 20.65 -13.91
CA GLY A 227 11.07 21.69 -13.35
C GLY A 227 12.52 21.21 -13.21
N THR A 228 13.10 21.36 -12.02
CA THR A 228 14.49 20.96 -11.72
C THR A 228 14.73 19.46 -11.89
N ALA A 229 13.71 18.61 -11.66
CA ALA A 229 13.79 17.17 -11.92
C ALA A 229 13.74 16.82 -13.42
N GLY A 230 13.47 17.79 -14.29
CA GLY A 230 13.34 17.58 -15.74
C GLY A 230 14.63 17.19 -16.44
N GLU A 231 15.77 17.69 -15.95
CA GLU A 231 17.11 17.38 -16.51
C GLU A 231 17.41 15.86 -16.47
N PRO A 232 17.43 15.18 -15.32
CA PRO A 232 17.70 13.74 -15.29
C PRO A 232 16.62 12.92 -16.01
N LEU A 233 15.35 13.35 -15.97
CA LEU A 233 14.27 12.70 -16.73
C LEU A 233 14.52 12.74 -18.24
N HIS A 234 15.03 13.86 -18.75
CA HIS A 234 15.35 13.99 -20.16
C HIS A 234 16.49 13.06 -20.61
N HIS A 235 17.50 12.80 -19.75
CA HIS A 235 18.52 11.80 -20.06
C HIS A 235 17.96 10.38 -20.12
N LEU A 236 17.08 10.01 -19.17
CA LEU A 236 16.42 8.70 -19.19
C LEU A 236 15.54 8.53 -20.43
N LEU A 237 14.86 9.61 -20.82
CA LEU A 237 14.05 9.64 -22.03
C LEU A 237 14.88 9.32 -23.28
N ARG A 238 16.03 9.99 -23.47
CA ARG A 238 16.94 9.78 -24.62
C ARG A 238 17.50 8.36 -24.72
N ARG A 239 17.50 7.61 -23.62
CA ARG A 239 17.92 6.20 -23.57
C ARG A 239 16.76 5.21 -23.71
N GLY A 240 15.51 5.67 -23.76
CA GLY A 240 14.34 4.79 -23.70
C GLY A 240 14.13 4.14 -22.33
N GLU A 241 14.69 4.73 -21.28
CA GLU A 241 14.68 4.20 -19.90
C GLU A 241 13.73 5.00 -18.98
N ILE A 242 12.77 5.75 -19.53
CA ILE A 242 11.88 6.63 -18.75
C ILE A 242 11.06 5.86 -17.69
N LYS A 243 10.77 4.58 -17.93
CA LYS A 243 10.10 3.66 -16.98
C LYS A 243 10.91 3.40 -15.70
N ASP A 244 12.20 3.73 -15.71
CA ASP A 244 13.11 3.59 -14.56
C ASP A 244 13.17 4.87 -13.73
N ALA A 245 12.51 5.96 -14.15
CA ALA A 245 12.59 7.26 -13.50
C ALA A 245 12.22 7.21 -12.02
N LEU A 246 11.12 6.52 -11.67
CA LEU A 246 10.70 6.41 -10.28
C LEU A 246 11.65 5.52 -9.44
N PRO A 247 11.97 4.27 -9.83
CA PRO A 247 12.94 3.44 -9.09
C PRO A 247 14.32 4.09 -8.96
N LEU A 248 14.85 4.66 -10.05
CA LEU A 248 16.14 5.33 -10.03
C LEU A 248 16.09 6.60 -9.18
N GLY A 249 14.99 7.36 -9.22
CA GLY A 249 14.78 8.53 -8.37
C GLY A 249 14.91 8.18 -6.89
N LEU A 250 14.32 7.07 -6.43
CA LEU A 250 14.46 6.61 -5.04
C LEU A 250 15.92 6.36 -4.65
N VAL A 251 16.69 5.69 -5.52
CA VAL A 251 18.13 5.46 -5.30
C VAL A 251 18.91 6.77 -5.30
N LEU A 252 18.65 7.66 -6.27
CA LEU A 252 19.31 8.96 -6.37
C LEU A 252 19.01 9.85 -5.15
N GLY A 253 17.82 9.76 -4.57
CA GLY A 253 17.48 10.43 -3.32
C GLY A 253 18.41 10.02 -2.17
N LEU A 254 18.73 8.74 -2.05
CA LEU A 254 19.68 8.22 -1.06
C LEU A 254 21.12 8.65 -1.37
N LEU A 255 21.52 8.64 -2.64
CA LEU A 255 22.87 9.00 -3.07
C LEU A 255 23.16 10.50 -2.94
N THR A 256 22.13 11.34 -3.03
CA THR A 256 22.29 12.80 -3.03
C THR A 256 21.78 13.48 -1.77
N GLY A 257 21.24 12.71 -0.81
CA GLY A 257 20.77 13.22 0.47
C GLY A 257 21.86 13.89 1.31
N ASP A 258 21.45 14.89 2.10
CA ASP A 258 22.35 15.72 2.92
C ASP A 258 22.51 15.23 4.37
N ASP A 259 21.98 14.04 4.70
CA ASP A 259 22.10 13.46 6.05
C ASP A 259 23.56 13.38 6.50
N VAL A 260 23.77 13.51 7.81
CA VAL A 260 25.10 13.50 8.46
C VAL A 260 25.82 12.20 8.11
N SER A 261 26.64 12.30 7.08
CA SER A 261 27.33 11.16 6.47
C SER A 261 28.75 11.11 6.99
N THR A 262 29.24 9.94 7.34
CA THR A 262 30.67 9.75 7.58
C THR A 262 31.47 10.04 6.30
N PRO A 263 32.79 10.31 6.38
CA PRO A 263 33.61 10.42 5.18
C PRO A 263 33.54 9.18 4.27
N ALA A 264 33.37 7.99 4.86
CA ALA A 264 33.20 6.74 4.12
C ALA A 264 31.88 6.72 3.35
N ASP A 265 30.77 7.14 3.97
CA ASP A 265 29.46 7.20 3.32
C ASP A 265 29.45 8.17 2.14
N ARG A 266 30.12 9.33 2.26
CA ARG A 266 30.25 10.27 1.14
C ARG A 266 31.01 9.65 -0.02
N GLN A 267 32.12 8.97 0.26
CA GLN A 267 32.91 8.29 -0.77
C GLN A 267 32.10 7.16 -1.44
N ALA A 268 31.33 6.39 -0.67
CA ALA A 268 30.45 5.35 -1.20
C ALA A 268 29.38 5.94 -2.14
N ARG A 269 28.73 7.04 -1.74
CA ARG A 269 27.75 7.76 -2.57
C ARG A 269 28.35 8.29 -3.87
N ASP A 270 29.52 8.91 -3.81
CA ASP A 270 30.21 9.42 -5.01
C ASP A 270 30.60 8.27 -5.97
N LEU A 271 31.08 7.15 -5.43
CA LEU A 271 31.39 5.95 -6.23
C LEU A 271 30.14 5.34 -6.86
N ALA A 272 29.02 5.29 -6.13
CA ALA A 272 27.73 4.82 -6.66
C ALA A 272 27.21 5.73 -7.78
N LEU A 273 27.29 7.06 -7.63
CA LEU A 273 26.95 7.99 -8.70
C LEU A 273 27.84 7.78 -9.94
N ALA A 274 29.14 7.50 -9.74
CA ALA A 274 30.05 7.17 -10.84
C ALA A 274 29.69 5.84 -11.53
N ARG A 275 29.27 4.81 -10.79
CA ARG A 275 28.76 3.54 -11.37
C ARG A 275 27.49 3.75 -12.18
N LEU A 276 26.62 4.68 -11.76
CA LEU A 276 25.42 5.08 -12.48
C LEU A 276 25.69 6.08 -13.62
N ALA A 277 26.93 6.52 -13.85
CA ALA A 277 27.25 7.49 -14.89
C ALA A 277 26.89 7.00 -16.29
N HIS A 278 26.90 5.69 -16.53
CA HIS A 278 26.48 5.10 -17.79
C HIS A 278 25.02 5.43 -18.14
N ARG A 279 24.17 5.78 -17.16
CA ARG A 279 22.76 6.18 -17.37
C ARG A 279 22.62 7.57 -18.01
N TRP A 280 23.68 8.36 -18.04
CA TRP A 280 23.66 9.72 -18.56
C TRP A 280 24.38 9.80 -19.92
N GLN A 281 23.70 10.34 -20.93
CA GLN A 281 24.33 10.66 -22.21
C GLN A 281 24.93 12.07 -22.18
N GLY A 282 26.24 12.20 -22.41
CA GLY A 282 26.92 13.50 -22.44
C GLY A 282 27.25 14.03 -21.04
N GLN A 283 26.97 15.30 -20.79
CA GLN A 283 27.19 15.91 -19.48
C GLN A 283 26.19 15.31 -18.47
N PRO A 284 26.64 14.85 -17.29
CA PRO A 284 25.74 14.29 -16.29
C PRO A 284 24.80 15.36 -15.72
N PRO A 285 23.60 14.98 -15.24
CA PRO A 285 22.67 15.89 -14.61
C PRO A 285 23.27 16.64 -13.42
N SER A 286 22.81 17.86 -13.19
CA SER A 286 23.18 18.63 -11.99
C SER A 286 22.77 17.89 -10.71
N ARG A 287 23.58 18.05 -9.64
CA ARG A 287 23.26 17.47 -8.32
C ARG A 287 21.89 17.93 -7.82
N THR A 288 21.54 19.19 -8.03
CA THR A 288 20.23 19.75 -7.69
C THR A 288 19.10 19.05 -8.45
N GLY A 289 19.29 18.71 -9.72
CA GLY A 289 18.32 17.97 -10.51
C GLY A 289 18.12 16.54 -10.01
N LEU A 290 19.21 15.85 -9.64
CA LEU A 290 19.16 14.51 -9.05
C LEU A 290 18.43 14.51 -7.69
N GLN A 291 18.71 15.50 -6.83
CA GLN A 291 18.02 15.68 -5.55
C GLN A 291 16.53 15.94 -5.73
N ALA A 292 16.16 16.80 -6.68
CA ALA A 292 14.77 17.10 -6.99
C ALA A 292 14.00 15.86 -7.49
N LEU A 293 14.64 15.04 -8.34
CA LEU A 293 14.08 13.77 -8.79
C LEU A 293 13.88 12.80 -7.63
N GLY A 294 14.84 12.70 -6.71
CA GLY A 294 14.74 11.82 -5.54
C GLY A 294 13.64 12.22 -4.57
N ALA A 295 13.54 13.51 -4.24
CA ALA A 295 12.47 14.03 -3.38
C ALA A 295 11.08 13.77 -3.98
N ALA A 296 10.92 14.02 -5.28
CA ALA A 296 9.67 13.76 -5.99
C ALA A 296 9.35 12.25 -6.04
N ALA A 297 10.35 11.40 -6.25
CA ALA A 297 10.16 9.95 -6.29
C ALA A 297 9.69 9.38 -4.94
N THR A 298 10.27 9.82 -3.83
CA THR A 298 9.85 9.41 -2.48
C THR A 298 8.40 9.82 -2.22
N GLN A 299 8.02 11.04 -2.60
CA GLN A 299 6.64 11.50 -2.41
C GLN A 299 5.65 10.74 -3.28
N VAL A 300 5.96 10.50 -4.56
CA VAL A 300 5.10 9.70 -5.45
C VAL A 300 4.96 8.27 -4.92
N MET A 301 6.05 7.65 -4.47
CA MET A 301 6.00 6.29 -3.92
C MET A 301 5.10 6.21 -2.68
N ARG A 302 5.15 7.22 -1.81
CA ARG A 302 4.25 7.33 -0.66
C ARG A 302 2.78 7.35 -1.07
N ASP A 303 2.44 8.10 -2.11
CA ASP A 303 1.07 8.17 -2.62
C ASP A 303 0.63 6.84 -3.25
N LEU A 304 1.51 6.19 -4.03
CA LEU A 304 1.24 4.88 -4.64
C LEU A 304 1.04 3.77 -3.61
N LEU A 305 1.80 3.78 -2.51
CA LEU A 305 1.64 2.83 -1.42
C LEU A 305 0.36 3.05 -0.62
N ARG A 306 -0.16 4.28 -0.57
CA ARG A 306 -1.44 4.58 0.08
C ARG A 306 -2.64 4.15 -0.77
N ASP A 307 -2.54 4.25 -2.09
CA ASP A 307 -3.58 3.81 -3.04
C ASP A 307 -3.66 2.28 -3.14
N ARG A 308 -4.76 1.70 -2.65
CA ARG A 308 -5.00 0.25 -2.64
C ARG A 308 -4.91 -0.38 -4.04
N THR A 309 -5.27 0.35 -5.09
CA THR A 309 -5.30 -0.16 -6.46
C THR A 309 -3.91 -0.20 -7.11
N GLN A 310 -3.00 0.66 -6.67
CA GLN A 310 -1.66 0.81 -7.25
C GLN A 310 -0.56 0.15 -6.43
N ARG A 311 -0.85 -0.29 -5.20
CA ARG A 311 0.11 -0.92 -4.27
C ARG A 311 0.94 -2.04 -4.88
N ASP A 312 0.35 -2.98 -5.61
CA ASP A 312 1.11 -4.11 -6.16
C ASP A 312 2.13 -3.63 -7.22
N SER A 313 1.77 -2.59 -7.96
CA SER A 313 2.70 -1.91 -8.86
C SER A 313 3.80 -1.18 -8.10
N ALA A 314 3.45 -0.49 -7.01
CA ALA A 314 4.39 0.17 -6.11
C ALA A 314 5.44 -0.82 -5.56
N HIS A 315 5.02 -2.00 -5.07
CA HIS A 315 5.93 -3.03 -4.58
C HIS A 315 6.90 -3.54 -5.67
N ARG A 316 6.44 -3.69 -6.92
CA ARG A 316 7.33 -4.06 -8.04
C ARG A 316 8.36 -2.96 -8.34
N LEU A 317 7.95 -1.69 -8.27
CA LEU A 317 8.85 -0.54 -8.47
C LEU A 317 9.87 -0.43 -7.33
N LEU A 318 9.47 -0.71 -6.09
CA LEU A 318 10.37 -0.80 -4.93
C LEU A 318 11.39 -1.92 -5.07
N ALA A 319 10.97 -3.13 -5.46
CA ALA A 319 11.89 -4.25 -5.70
C ALA A 319 12.93 -3.91 -6.78
N LYS A 320 12.53 -3.16 -7.81
CA LYS A 320 13.44 -2.66 -8.84
C LYS A 320 14.38 -1.58 -8.31
N ALA A 321 13.93 -0.71 -7.42
CA ALA A 321 14.78 0.29 -6.79
C ALA A 321 15.84 -0.37 -5.88
N ASP A 322 15.47 -1.42 -5.13
CA ASP A 322 16.41 -2.23 -4.36
C ASP A 322 17.47 -2.89 -5.26
N ALA A 323 17.06 -3.46 -6.40
CA ALA A 323 18.01 -4.02 -7.36
C ALA A 323 18.99 -2.95 -7.89
N LEU A 324 18.52 -1.73 -8.17
CA LEU A 324 19.38 -0.63 -8.59
C LEU A 324 20.34 -0.17 -7.48
N LEU A 325 19.94 -0.24 -6.21
CA LEU A 325 20.81 0.06 -5.07
C LEU A 325 21.93 -0.98 -4.93
N VAL A 326 21.61 -2.27 -5.15
CA VAL A 326 22.58 -3.37 -5.20
C VAL A 326 23.55 -3.19 -6.38
N ASP A 327 23.05 -2.86 -7.57
CA ASP A 327 23.88 -2.61 -8.76
C ASP A 327 24.81 -1.40 -8.56
N ALA A 328 24.36 -0.37 -7.83
CA ALA A 328 25.19 0.76 -7.44
C ALA A 328 26.24 0.39 -6.37
N GLY A 329 26.07 -0.76 -5.69
CA GLY A 329 26.96 -1.31 -4.69
C GLY A 329 27.01 -0.48 -3.41
N VAL A 330 25.83 0.00 -2.97
CA VAL A 330 25.63 0.81 -1.75
C VAL A 330 24.38 0.36 -0.98
N SER A 331 24.17 -0.96 -0.88
CA SER A 331 23.01 -1.55 -0.21
C SER A 331 22.87 -1.10 1.25
N GLU A 332 23.98 -0.78 1.93
CA GLU A 332 24.01 -0.26 3.29
C GLU A 332 23.28 1.08 3.46
N LEU A 333 23.18 1.89 2.41
CA LEU A 333 22.44 3.16 2.44
C LEU A 333 20.92 2.95 2.51
N ALA A 334 20.43 1.73 2.28
CA ALA A 334 19.02 1.39 2.37
C ALA A 334 18.39 1.78 3.71
N ALA A 335 19.14 1.69 4.82
CA ALA A 335 18.65 2.02 6.17
C ALA A 335 18.08 3.44 6.29
N ALA A 336 18.60 4.38 5.48
CA ALA A 336 18.14 5.77 5.42
C ALA A 336 16.85 5.95 4.59
N SER A 337 16.41 4.92 3.86
CA SER A 337 15.15 4.96 3.11
C SER A 337 13.95 4.75 4.01
N ASP A 338 12.90 5.55 3.82
CA ASP A 338 11.61 5.38 4.47
C ASP A 338 10.62 4.52 3.67
N VAL A 339 10.99 4.10 2.46
CA VAL A 339 10.08 3.41 1.53
C VAL A 339 10.63 2.10 0.97
N LEU A 340 11.95 1.90 0.93
CA LEU A 340 12.55 0.70 0.35
C LEU A 340 12.41 -0.53 1.28
N PRO A 341 12.05 -1.72 0.75
CA PRO A 341 12.01 -2.97 1.51
C PRO A 341 13.34 -3.32 2.19
N SER A 342 14.46 -3.09 1.50
CA SER A 342 15.80 -3.22 2.08
C SER A 342 16.03 -2.27 3.26
N GLY A 343 15.42 -1.08 3.25
CA GLY A 343 15.50 -0.11 4.34
C GLY A 343 14.77 -0.57 5.60
N LEU A 344 13.56 -1.11 5.45
CA LEU A 344 12.84 -1.75 6.56
C LEU A 344 13.66 -2.90 7.16
N THR A 345 14.23 -3.76 6.29
CA THR A 345 15.04 -4.90 6.72
C THR A 345 16.28 -4.45 7.50
N ALA A 346 17.02 -3.45 7.00
CA ALA A 346 18.18 -2.91 7.69
C ALA A 346 17.82 -2.34 9.07
N ARG A 347 16.71 -1.61 9.19
CA ARG A 347 16.22 -1.10 10.48
C ARG A 347 15.84 -2.21 11.45
N GLN A 348 15.22 -3.30 10.96
CA GLN A 348 14.93 -4.48 11.78
C GLN A 348 16.22 -5.22 12.21
N HIS A 349 17.24 -5.28 11.36
CA HIS A 349 18.55 -5.81 11.73
C HIS A 349 19.21 -4.99 12.83
N GLU A 350 19.12 -3.66 12.80
CA GLU A 350 19.60 -2.81 13.91
C GLU A 350 18.89 -3.10 15.23
N VAL A 351 17.57 -3.36 15.19
CA VAL A 351 16.83 -3.83 16.38
C VAL A 351 17.37 -5.19 16.85
N ALA A 352 17.59 -6.13 15.92
CA ALA A 352 18.12 -7.44 16.26
C ALA A 352 19.52 -7.37 16.89
N TYR A 353 20.44 -6.59 16.33
CA TYR A 353 21.78 -6.41 16.88
C TYR A 353 21.76 -5.77 18.27
N THR A 354 20.91 -4.76 18.49
CA THR A 354 20.77 -4.12 19.81
C THR A 354 20.13 -5.04 20.84
N LEU A 355 19.17 -5.88 20.44
CA LEU A 355 18.59 -6.92 21.31
C LEU A 355 19.63 -7.97 21.71
N VAL A 356 20.38 -8.53 20.75
CA VAL A 356 21.43 -9.52 21.02
C VAL A 356 22.49 -8.95 21.97
N ALA A 357 22.94 -7.72 21.72
CA ALA A 357 23.90 -7.04 22.59
C ALA A 357 23.39 -6.89 24.04
N ALA A 358 22.06 -6.76 24.24
CA ALA A 358 21.45 -6.59 25.55
C ALA A 358 21.22 -7.90 26.31
N VAL A 359 20.98 -9.02 25.62
CA VAL A 359 20.60 -10.29 26.26
C VAL A 359 21.66 -11.40 26.10
N HIS A 360 22.72 -11.15 25.35
CA HIS A 360 23.83 -12.09 25.20
C HIS A 360 25.20 -11.38 25.37
N PRO A 361 25.47 -10.78 26.55
CA PRO A 361 26.75 -10.17 26.84
C PRO A 361 27.87 -11.22 26.80
N THR A 362 28.99 -10.87 26.19
CA THR A 362 30.17 -11.73 26.17
C THR A 362 30.77 -11.85 27.58
N GLY A 363 30.60 -13.02 28.22
CA GLY A 363 31.30 -13.40 29.44
C GLY A 363 30.72 -12.89 30.77
N GLU A 364 29.53 -12.29 30.76
CA GLU A 364 28.82 -11.82 31.96
C GLU A 364 27.42 -12.45 32.04
N PRO A 365 26.86 -12.69 33.25
CA PRO A 365 25.45 -13.05 33.38
C PRO A 365 24.55 -11.86 32.98
N VAL A 366 23.44 -12.14 32.31
CA VAL A 366 22.46 -11.11 31.96
C VAL A 366 21.79 -10.61 33.25
N THR A 367 21.92 -9.31 33.52
CA THR A 367 21.25 -8.64 34.65
C THR A 367 20.28 -7.58 34.12
N ALA A 368 19.27 -7.23 34.93
CA ALA A 368 18.33 -6.16 34.59
C ALA A 368 19.05 -4.82 34.30
N GLU A 369 20.10 -4.50 35.07
CA GLU A 369 20.94 -3.33 34.84
C GLU A 369 21.69 -3.38 33.51
N HIS A 370 22.16 -4.56 33.09
CA HIS A 370 22.82 -4.73 31.81
C HIS A 370 21.85 -4.49 30.65
N VAL A 371 20.66 -5.11 30.67
CA VAL A 371 19.63 -4.90 29.64
C VAL A 371 19.20 -3.43 29.61
N ALA A 372 19.04 -2.79 30.78
CA ALA A 372 18.64 -1.39 30.91
C ALA A 372 19.64 -0.42 30.24
N ARG A 373 20.95 -0.72 30.23
CA ARG A 373 21.96 0.08 29.52
C ARG A 373 21.71 0.15 28.01
N HIS A 374 21.05 -0.86 27.44
CA HIS A 374 20.72 -0.93 26.01
C HIS A 374 19.28 -0.49 25.70
N GLY A 375 18.42 -0.33 26.71
CA GLY A 375 16.99 -0.02 26.54
C GLY A 375 16.73 1.20 25.63
N GLN A 376 17.45 2.31 25.83
CA GLN A 376 17.27 3.49 24.97
C GLN A 376 17.67 3.23 23.51
N GLN A 377 18.67 2.39 23.25
CA GLN A 377 19.11 2.05 21.89
C GLN A 377 18.07 1.16 21.21
N ILE A 378 17.54 0.16 21.93
CA ILE A 378 16.48 -0.74 21.43
C ILE A 378 15.23 0.07 21.07
N GLU A 379 14.75 0.95 21.96
CA GLU A 379 13.54 1.76 21.72
C GLU A 379 13.74 2.74 20.55
N ARG A 380 14.93 3.33 20.39
CA ARG A 380 15.25 4.18 19.25
C ARG A 380 15.27 3.40 17.94
N ALA A 381 15.88 2.22 17.93
CA ALA A 381 15.92 1.36 16.75
C ALA A 381 14.50 0.91 16.36
N TRP A 382 13.67 0.53 17.33
CA TRP A 382 12.27 0.17 17.10
C TRP A 382 11.45 1.36 16.57
N ALA A 383 11.61 2.56 17.13
CA ALA A 383 10.93 3.75 16.65
C ALA A 383 11.26 4.06 15.18
N LEU A 384 12.49 3.81 14.73
CA LEU A 384 12.86 3.94 13.30
C LEU A 384 12.18 2.90 12.41
N VAL A 385 11.93 1.69 12.91
CA VAL A 385 11.11 0.69 12.21
C VAL A 385 9.68 1.20 12.07
N GLU A 386 9.09 1.76 13.12
CA GLU A 386 7.70 2.29 13.12
C GLU A 386 7.51 3.51 12.21
N THR A 387 8.54 4.33 11.98
CA THR A 387 8.46 5.45 11.03
C THR A 387 8.52 5.01 9.57
N HIS A 388 9.00 3.80 9.28
CA HIS A 388 9.12 3.29 7.91
C HIS A 388 7.74 3.04 7.29
N LEU A 389 7.52 3.47 6.05
CA LEU A 389 6.18 3.44 5.46
C LEU A 389 5.61 2.01 5.29
N LEU A 390 6.48 1.04 4.98
CA LEU A 390 6.08 -0.36 4.85
C LEU A 390 5.71 -1.03 6.20
N SER A 391 6.05 -0.43 7.35
CA SER A 391 5.62 -0.96 8.66
C SER A 391 4.23 -0.45 9.09
N GLN A 392 3.73 0.60 8.43
CA GLN A 392 2.49 1.31 8.78
C GLN A 392 1.25 0.77 8.04
N SER A 393 1.22 -0.52 7.64
CA SER A 393 0.06 -1.08 6.94
C SER A 393 -1.19 -1.09 7.83
N GLU A 394 -2.26 -0.46 7.38
CA GLU A 394 -3.58 -0.53 8.03
C GLU A 394 -4.25 -1.91 7.86
N ASP A 395 -3.83 -2.68 6.86
CA ASP A 395 -4.34 -4.03 6.59
C ASP A 395 -3.43 -5.05 7.29
N ARG A 396 -3.93 -5.64 8.38
CA ARG A 396 -3.21 -6.67 9.17
C ARG A 396 -2.79 -7.86 8.31
N SER A 397 -3.59 -8.25 7.31
CA SER A 397 -3.28 -9.41 6.44
C SER A 397 -2.08 -9.17 5.52
N ARG A 398 -1.69 -7.91 5.35
CA ARG A 398 -0.58 -7.48 4.48
C ARG A 398 0.55 -6.82 5.27
N GLN A 399 0.49 -6.85 6.60
CA GLN A 399 1.60 -6.40 7.43
C GLN A 399 2.81 -7.29 7.19
N ASP A 400 4.01 -6.70 7.25
CA ASP A 400 5.24 -7.49 7.22
C ASP A 400 5.24 -8.50 8.40
N PRO A 401 5.29 -9.82 8.13
CA PRO A 401 5.14 -10.84 9.15
C PRO A 401 6.28 -10.84 10.17
N ARG A 402 7.38 -10.14 9.89
CA ARG A 402 8.51 -9.99 10.82
C ARG A 402 8.23 -8.97 11.92
N LEU A 403 7.24 -8.08 11.75
CA LEU A 403 6.98 -7.00 12.72
C LEU A 403 6.41 -7.50 14.05
N PRO A 404 5.39 -8.37 14.11
CA PRO A 404 4.85 -8.82 15.39
C PRO A 404 5.88 -9.54 16.29
N PRO A 405 6.67 -10.52 15.79
CA PRO A 405 7.70 -11.18 16.61
C PRO A 405 8.76 -10.21 17.13
N MET A 406 9.24 -9.28 16.29
CA MET A 406 10.23 -8.29 16.69
C MET A 406 9.69 -7.30 17.72
N ARG A 407 8.43 -6.86 17.57
CA ARG A 407 7.75 -6.02 18.57
C ARG A 407 7.65 -6.74 19.91
N ALA A 408 7.33 -8.03 19.89
CA ALA A 408 7.27 -8.85 21.09
C ALA A 408 8.64 -8.96 21.77
N ALA A 409 9.71 -9.19 21.01
CA ALA A 409 11.07 -9.20 21.55
C ALA A 409 11.49 -7.86 22.18
N VAL A 410 11.09 -6.71 21.61
CA VAL A 410 11.30 -5.39 22.24
C VAL A 410 10.55 -5.27 23.56
N ARG A 411 9.28 -5.72 23.62
CA ARG A 411 8.50 -5.76 24.87
C ARG A 411 9.13 -6.66 25.94
N LEU A 412 9.63 -7.82 25.53
CA LEU A 412 10.33 -8.76 26.40
C LEU A 412 11.65 -8.18 26.93
N ALA A 413 12.44 -7.53 26.08
CA ALA A 413 13.64 -6.82 26.51
C ALA A 413 13.32 -5.71 27.52
N ARG A 414 12.20 -4.99 27.34
CA ARG A 414 11.71 -4.01 28.32
C ARG A 414 11.34 -4.68 29.65
N TRP A 415 10.65 -5.82 29.62
CA TRP A 415 10.33 -6.58 30.83
C TRP A 415 11.58 -7.07 31.56
N LEU A 416 12.61 -7.52 30.85
CA LEU A 416 13.90 -7.93 31.44
C LEU A 416 14.64 -6.82 32.20
N THR A 417 14.25 -5.55 32.01
CA THR A 417 14.79 -4.42 32.81
C THR A 417 14.11 -4.27 34.17
N LEU A 418 12.94 -4.88 34.37
CA LEU A 418 12.22 -4.83 35.62
C LEU A 418 12.95 -5.67 36.67
N PRO A 419 12.96 -5.25 37.94
CA PRO A 419 13.49 -6.09 39.01
C PRO A 419 12.66 -7.36 39.10
N GLY A 420 13.33 -8.51 39.26
CA GLY A 420 12.66 -9.76 39.56
C GLY A 420 11.91 -9.70 40.90
N PRO A 421 10.94 -10.59 41.14
CA PRO A 421 10.23 -10.64 42.40
C PRO A 421 11.21 -10.89 43.56
N GLU A 422 11.12 -10.08 44.60
CA GLU A 422 11.63 -10.48 45.92
C GLU A 422 10.86 -11.74 46.38
N ARG A 423 11.41 -12.50 47.33
CA ARG A 423 10.69 -13.66 47.90
C ARG A 423 9.32 -13.20 48.40
N ALA A 424 8.28 -13.61 47.68
CA ALA A 424 6.92 -13.17 47.89
C ALA A 424 6.02 -14.35 48.26
N ASP A 425 4.93 -14.06 48.94
CA ASP A 425 3.90 -15.03 49.24
C ASP A 425 3.13 -15.45 47.98
N LEU A 426 2.33 -16.52 48.09
CA LEU A 426 1.57 -17.08 46.97
C LEU A 426 0.64 -16.06 46.31
N ALA A 427 -0.03 -15.21 47.09
CA ALA A 427 -0.98 -14.24 46.55
C ALA A 427 -0.25 -13.19 45.71
N SER A 428 0.86 -12.66 46.22
CA SER A 428 1.71 -11.71 45.51
C SER A 428 2.23 -12.28 44.17
N LEU A 429 2.70 -13.54 44.16
CA LEU A 429 3.18 -14.20 42.94
C LEU A 429 2.06 -14.47 41.93
N ALA A 430 0.89 -14.91 42.39
CA ALA A 430 -0.29 -15.12 41.52
C ALA A 430 -0.78 -13.80 40.90
N LEU A 431 -0.80 -12.72 41.67
CA LEU A 431 -1.19 -11.39 41.18
C LEU A 431 -0.16 -10.86 40.18
N GLN A 432 1.14 -11.03 40.45
CA GLN A 432 2.18 -10.69 39.48
C GLN A 432 2.01 -11.46 38.17
N HIS A 433 1.71 -12.76 38.23
CA HIS A 433 1.45 -13.53 37.03
C HIS A 433 0.25 -12.97 36.25
N SER A 434 -0.86 -12.68 36.93
CA SER A 434 -2.08 -12.17 36.27
C SER A 434 -1.91 -10.78 35.64
N VAL A 435 -1.06 -9.92 36.20
CA VAL A 435 -0.89 -8.51 35.77
C VAL A 435 0.28 -8.34 34.81
N THR A 436 1.35 -9.13 34.97
CA THR A 436 2.61 -8.94 34.26
C THR A 436 2.99 -10.20 33.50
N ASP A 437 3.21 -11.33 34.18
CA ASP A 437 3.86 -12.46 33.53
C ASP A 437 2.97 -13.13 32.46
N ALA A 438 1.64 -13.02 32.56
CA ALA A 438 0.72 -13.42 31.50
C ALA A 438 0.96 -12.65 30.17
N TRP A 439 1.28 -11.36 30.25
CA TRP A 439 1.67 -10.56 29.06
C TRP A 439 3.05 -10.97 28.53
N VAL A 440 3.94 -11.42 29.42
CA VAL A 440 5.26 -11.94 29.04
C VAL A 440 5.07 -13.25 28.27
N ASP A 441 4.27 -14.17 28.79
CA ASP A 441 3.98 -15.46 28.15
C ASP A 441 3.30 -15.25 26.79
N ALA A 442 2.36 -14.31 26.67
CA ALA A 442 1.77 -13.91 25.38
C ALA A 442 2.83 -13.34 24.41
N ALA A 443 3.72 -12.46 24.88
CA ALA A 443 4.80 -11.93 24.05
C ALA A 443 5.85 -12.99 23.67
N VAL A 444 6.08 -14.01 24.51
CA VAL A 444 6.92 -15.16 24.14
C VAL A 444 6.28 -15.93 23.00
N ASN A 445 4.97 -16.19 23.04
CA ASN A 445 4.25 -16.86 21.95
C ASN A 445 4.33 -16.08 20.63
N ASP A 446 4.17 -14.76 20.67
CA ASP A 446 4.35 -13.88 19.50
C ASP A 446 5.78 -13.95 18.94
N ALA A 447 6.79 -13.93 19.83
CA ALA A 447 8.20 -14.02 19.43
C ALA A 447 8.53 -15.41 18.85
N TYR A 448 7.89 -16.48 19.36
CA TYR A 448 8.10 -17.87 18.93
C TYR A 448 7.62 -18.13 17.49
N ALA A 449 6.70 -17.31 16.97
CA ALA A 449 6.30 -17.36 15.56
C ALA A 449 7.50 -17.15 14.61
N GLY A 450 8.54 -16.45 15.08
CA GLY A 450 9.84 -16.39 14.42
C GLY A 450 9.89 -15.50 13.17
N ALA A 451 11.02 -15.55 12.48
CA ALA A 451 11.23 -14.87 11.21
C ALA A 451 12.08 -15.75 10.28
N ALA A 452 11.84 -15.68 8.97
CA ALA A 452 12.66 -16.39 7.98
C ALA A 452 14.07 -15.78 7.83
N ASP A 453 14.25 -14.53 8.23
CA ASP A 453 15.54 -13.84 8.24
C ASP A 453 16.40 -14.35 9.40
N ALA A 454 17.61 -14.82 9.11
CA ALA A 454 18.48 -15.46 10.08
C ALA A 454 18.94 -14.51 11.21
N THR A 455 19.21 -13.24 10.89
CA THR A 455 19.63 -12.23 11.88
C THR A 455 18.50 -11.94 12.86
N LEU A 456 17.26 -11.84 12.35
CA LEU A 456 16.10 -11.66 13.22
C LEU A 456 15.84 -12.92 14.07
N ALA A 457 15.91 -14.11 13.47
CA ALA A 457 15.70 -15.38 14.17
C ALA A 457 16.71 -15.61 15.32
N GLU A 458 17.98 -15.24 15.11
CA GLU A 458 19.02 -15.28 16.14
C GLU A 458 18.66 -14.37 17.34
N ALA A 459 18.26 -13.12 17.07
CA ALA A 459 17.86 -12.18 18.11
C ALA A 459 16.61 -12.65 18.88
N LEU A 460 15.59 -13.15 18.18
CA LEU A 460 14.39 -13.72 18.79
C LEU A 460 14.76 -14.89 19.72
N THR A 461 15.61 -15.81 19.25
CA THR A 461 16.08 -16.97 20.04
C THR A 461 16.82 -16.52 21.30
N ALA A 462 17.71 -15.54 21.18
CA ALA A 462 18.48 -15.02 22.31
C ALA A 462 17.59 -14.38 23.39
N VAL A 463 16.58 -13.60 22.97
CA VAL A 463 15.60 -12.98 23.89
C VAL A 463 14.74 -14.04 24.55
N ILE A 464 14.17 -14.97 23.78
CA ILE A 464 13.31 -16.05 24.31
C ILE A 464 14.07 -16.89 25.35
N THR A 465 15.30 -17.31 25.06
CA THR A 465 16.11 -18.13 25.97
C THR A 465 16.36 -17.41 27.31
N THR A 466 16.66 -16.12 27.25
CA THR A 466 16.88 -15.29 28.44
C THR A 466 15.59 -15.12 29.25
N VAL A 467 14.46 -14.88 28.59
CA VAL A 467 13.15 -14.76 29.25
C VAL A 467 12.74 -16.08 29.89
N GLN A 468 12.92 -17.22 29.20
CA GLN A 468 12.64 -18.54 29.75
C GLN A 468 13.42 -18.78 31.03
N SER A 469 14.71 -18.47 31.05
CA SER A 469 15.55 -18.61 32.26
C SER A 469 15.02 -17.76 33.44
N ALA A 470 14.52 -16.56 33.17
CA ALA A 470 13.91 -15.70 34.19
C ALA A 470 12.54 -16.24 34.67
N ARG A 471 11.68 -16.69 33.74
CA ARG A 471 10.36 -17.28 34.06
C ARG A 471 10.49 -18.59 34.84
N GLU A 472 11.46 -19.45 34.51
CA GLU A 472 11.74 -20.67 35.28
C GLU A 472 12.06 -20.38 36.76
N ALA A 473 12.69 -19.24 37.06
CA ALA A 473 12.92 -18.82 38.43
C ALA A 473 11.63 -18.37 39.13
N HIS A 474 10.72 -17.68 38.42
CA HIS A 474 9.41 -17.28 38.95
C HIS A 474 8.53 -18.51 39.21
N ASP A 475 8.48 -19.44 38.25
CA ASP A 475 7.65 -20.64 38.34
C ASP A 475 8.10 -21.54 39.50
N ARG A 476 9.42 -21.62 39.76
CA ARG A 476 9.95 -22.33 40.93
C ARG A 476 9.52 -21.68 42.25
N GLN A 477 9.58 -20.35 42.35
CA GLN A 477 9.12 -19.63 43.54
C GLN A 477 7.61 -19.83 43.76
N PHE A 478 6.82 -19.76 42.69
CA PHE A 478 5.38 -20.00 42.76
C PHE A 478 5.08 -21.43 43.21
N ALA A 479 5.76 -22.43 42.67
CA ALA A 479 5.58 -23.82 43.05
C ALA A 479 5.92 -24.08 44.54
N GLU A 480 7.01 -23.48 45.05
CA GLU A 480 7.37 -23.56 46.46
C GLU A 480 6.33 -22.87 47.36
N ALA A 481 5.85 -21.69 46.97
CA ALA A 481 4.81 -20.96 47.71
C ALA A 481 3.46 -21.71 47.70
N LEU A 482 3.08 -22.30 46.55
CA LEU A 482 1.86 -23.10 46.40
C LEU A 482 1.91 -24.36 47.27
N ALA A 483 3.06 -25.04 47.32
CA ALA A 483 3.26 -26.20 48.17
C ALA A 483 3.12 -25.85 49.66
N ALA A 484 3.69 -24.72 50.09
CA ALA A 484 3.59 -24.25 51.47
C ALA A 484 2.16 -23.83 51.85
N ALA A 485 1.46 -23.11 50.97
CA ALA A 485 0.06 -22.71 51.17
C ALA A 485 -0.87 -23.93 51.26
N THR A 486 -0.67 -24.91 50.38
CA THR A 486 -1.45 -26.17 50.38
C THR A 486 -1.21 -26.96 51.66
N ALA A 487 0.03 -27.04 52.15
CA ALA A 487 0.36 -27.76 53.39
C ALA A 487 -0.23 -27.13 54.66
N SER A 488 -0.62 -25.86 54.60
CA SER A 488 -1.17 -25.09 55.72
C SER A 488 -2.66 -24.78 55.58
N ASP A 489 -3.33 -25.32 54.55
CA ASP A 489 -4.73 -25.00 54.20
C ASP A 489 -5.00 -23.48 54.13
N ALA A 490 -4.02 -22.72 53.64
CA ALA A 490 -4.09 -21.26 53.61
C ALA A 490 -5.27 -20.77 52.76
N GLY A 491 -6.08 -19.88 53.32
CA GLY A 491 -7.22 -19.25 52.64
C GLY A 491 -8.47 -20.12 52.49
N VAL A 492 -8.46 -21.38 52.95
CA VAL A 492 -9.62 -22.30 52.80
C VAL A 492 -10.86 -21.82 53.56
N VAL A 493 -10.69 -21.16 54.70
CA VAL A 493 -11.82 -20.65 55.50
C VAL A 493 -12.38 -19.36 54.88
N GLU A 494 -11.48 -18.49 54.44
CA GLU A 494 -11.78 -17.18 53.85
C GLU A 494 -12.26 -17.28 52.40
N GLY A 495 -11.88 -18.35 51.68
CA GLY A 495 -12.13 -18.55 50.26
C GLY A 495 -11.13 -17.84 49.33
N PHE A 496 -10.04 -17.31 49.89
CA PHE A 496 -8.98 -16.61 49.16
C PHE A 496 -7.70 -16.55 50.00
N VAL A 497 -6.56 -16.39 49.33
CA VAL A 497 -5.30 -15.95 49.95
C VAL A 497 -5.12 -14.45 49.71
N HIS A 498 -4.44 -13.76 50.63
CA HIS A 498 -4.24 -12.31 50.54
C HIS A 498 -2.76 -11.96 50.43
N ALA A 499 -2.49 -10.93 49.63
CA ALA A 499 -1.18 -10.30 49.56
C ALA A 499 -1.02 -9.29 50.70
N PRO A 500 0.21 -8.87 51.06
CA PRO A 500 0.47 -7.89 52.12
C PRO A 500 -0.19 -6.53 51.91
N ASP A 501 -0.50 -6.17 50.67
CA ASP A 501 -1.21 -4.94 50.27
C ASP A 501 -2.73 -5.05 50.39
N GLY A 502 -3.26 -6.21 50.82
CA GLY A 502 -4.69 -6.47 51.01
C GLY A 502 -5.39 -7.01 49.76
N GLU A 503 -4.69 -7.15 48.64
CA GLU A 503 -5.25 -7.77 47.43
C GLU A 503 -5.53 -9.26 47.64
N ARG A 504 -6.50 -9.78 46.89
CA ARG A 504 -7.02 -11.15 47.08
C ARG A 504 -6.81 -11.99 45.83
N VAL A 505 -6.45 -13.24 46.06
CA VAL A 505 -6.45 -14.29 45.05
C VAL A 505 -7.41 -15.37 45.50
N TRP A 506 -8.49 -15.53 44.74
CA TRP A 506 -9.59 -16.42 45.09
C TRP A 506 -9.21 -17.89 44.95
N LEU A 507 -9.76 -18.73 45.82
CA LEU A 507 -9.83 -20.16 45.52
C LEU A 507 -10.93 -20.36 44.48
N LEU A 508 -10.68 -21.17 43.45
CA LEU A 508 -11.59 -21.27 42.30
C LEU A 508 -13.01 -21.68 42.71
N GLU A 509 -13.15 -22.60 43.67
CA GLU A 509 -14.44 -23.02 44.21
C GLU A 509 -15.22 -21.91 44.91
N ASP A 510 -14.58 -20.82 45.34
CA ASP A 510 -15.21 -19.70 46.01
C ASP A 510 -15.58 -18.55 45.06
N LEU A 511 -15.08 -18.56 43.81
CA LEU A 511 -15.29 -17.47 42.86
C LEU A 511 -16.77 -17.28 42.49
N LEU A 512 -17.48 -18.35 42.13
CA LEU A 512 -18.91 -18.27 41.84
C LEU A 512 -19.72 -17.77 43.05
N PRO A 513 -19.67 -18.40 44.25
CA PRO A 513 -20.49 -17.98 45.38
C PRO A 513 -20.10 -16.62 45.98
N ARG A 514 -18.83 -16.21 45.95
CA ARG A 514 -18.35 -14.98 46.62
C ARG A 514 -18.15 -13.78 45.71
N VAL A 515 -18.04 -13.99 44.39
CA VAL A 515 -17.84 -12.90 43.42
C VAL A 515 -19.04 -12.79 42.48
N VAL A 516 -19.36 -13.86 41.76
CA VAL A 516 -20.37 -13.82 40.69
C VAL A 516 -21.79 -13.70 41.26
N VAL A 517 -22.13 -14.45 42.32
CA VAL A 517 -23.46 -14.40 42.93
C VAL A 517 -23.78 -12.99 43.48
N PRO A 518 -22.90 -12.32 44.24
CA PRO A 518 -23.14 -10.94 44.68
C PRO A 518 -23.34 -9.94 43.53
N LEU A 519 -22.62 -10.10 42.42
CA LEU A 519 -22.80 -9.28 41.21
C LEU A 519 -24.16 -9.55 40.56
N ALA A 520 -24.53 -10.82 40.37
CA ALA A 520 -25.81 -11.23 39.79
C ALA A 520 -27.03 -10.72 40.58
N LYS A 521 -26.88 -10.50 41.90
CA LYS A 521 -27.94 -9.92 42.75
C LYS A 521 -28.10 -8.41 42.56
N GLN A 522 -27.11 -7.73 42.00
CA GLN A 522 -27.13 -6.28 41.76
C GLN A 522 -27.45 -5.96 40.30
N THR A 523 -26.91 -6.73 39.36
CA THR A 523 -27.10 -6.55 37.93
C THR A 523 -27.30 -7.90 37.24
N PRO A 524 -28.18 -7.97 36.22
CA PRO A 524 -28.26 -9.16 35.36
C PRO A 524 -26.88 -9.50 34.81
N THR A 525 -26.39 -10.70 35.12
CA THR A 525 -25.02 -11.11 34.86
C THR A 525 -24.97 -12.27 33.87
N LEU A 526 -24.04 -12.21 32.92
CA LEU A 526 -23.61 -13.33 32.10
C LEU A 526 -22.24 -13.80 32.59
N PHE A 527 -22.19 -15.01 33.14
CA PHE A 527 -20.97 -15.64 33.60
C PHE A 527 -20.44 -16.61 32.54
N MET A 528 -19.24 -16.39 32.04
CA MET A 528 -18.62 -17.21 31.00
C MET A 528 -17.39 -17.92 31.55
N VAL A 529 -17.36 -19.24 31.39
CA VAL A 529 -16.22 -20.10 31.73
C VAL A 529 -15.61 -20.60 30.44
N LEU A 530 -14.38 -20.17 30.14
CA LEU A 530 -13.63 -20.61 28.98
C LEU A 530 -12.70 -21.75 29.43
N ASP A 531 -13.01 -22.98 29.04
CA ASP A 531 -12.29 -24.20 29.44
C ASP A 531 -10.84 -24.19 28.91
N GLY A 532 -9.87 -24.41 29.80
CA GLY A 532 -8.44 -24.47 29.46
C GLY A 532 -7.83 -23.13 29.04
N MET A 533 -8.44 -22.00 29.41
CA MET A 533 -7.91 -20.68 29.08
C MET A 533 -6.79 -20.27 30.07
N SER A 534 -5.55 -20.24 29.56
CA SER A 534 -4.41 -19.69 30.29
C SER A 534 -4.54 -18.19 30.54
N ALA A 535 -3.79 -17.65 31.52
CA ALA A 535 -3.78 -16.23 31.79
C ALA A 535 -3.26 -15.40 30.60
N ALA A 536 -2.33 -15.95 29.82
CA ALA A 536 -1.82 -15.34 28.59
C ALA A 536 -2.93 -15.21 27.53
N VAL A 537 -3.66 -16.31 27.27
CA VAL A 537 -4.80 -16.31 26.34
C VAL A 537 -5.90 -15.37 26.81
N ALA A 538 -6.21 -15.38 28.11
CA ALA A 538 -7.20 -14.46 28.69
C ALA A 538 -6.84 -13.00 28.46
N THR A 539 -5.54 -12.69 28.54
CA THR A 539 -5.03 -11.35 28.33
C THR A 539 -5.20 -10.89 26.88
N GLU A 540 -4.86 -11.72 25.90
CA GLU A 540 -5.08 -11.45 24.47
C GLU A 540 -6.57 -11.28 24.13
N VAL A 541 -7.41 -12.20 24.63
CA VAL A 541 -8.86 -12.17 24.37
C VAL A 541 -9.50 -10.91 24.95
N VAL A 542 -9.15 -10.53 26.19
CA VAL A 542 -9.68 -9.32 26.81
C VAL A 542 -9.18 -8.06 26.10
N ASP A 543 -7.90 -8.01 25.71
CA ASP A 543 -7.34 -6.88 24.95
C ASP A 543 -8.09 -6.70 23.62
N ASP A 544 -8.33 -7.78 22.87
CA ASP A 544 -9.10 -7.73 21.62
C ASP A 544 -10.55 -7.28 21.81
N VAL A 545 -11.23 -7.75 22.87
CA VAL A 545 -12.59 -7.31 23.21
C VAL A 545 -12.62 -5.81 23.50
N LEU A 546 -11.66 -5.28 24.25
CA LEU A 546 -11.60 -3.86 24.61
C LEU A 546 -11.20 -2.98 23.41
N ASP A 547 -10.26 -3.45 22.58
CA ASP A 547 -9.78 -2.73 21.39
C ASP A 547 -10.81 -2.68 20.26
N SER A 548 -11.75 -3.64 20.21
CA SER A 548 -12.79 -3.74 19.18
C SER A 548 -13.75 -2.53 19.10
N ARG A 549 -13.63 -1.55 20.01
CA ARG A 549 -14.48 -0.34 20.14
C ARG A 549 -15.98 -0.67 20.24
N GLN A 550 -16.33 -1.88 20.67
CA GLN A 550 -17.71 -2.34 20.83
C GLN A 550 -18.39 -1.81 22.10
N GLY A 551 -17.76 -0.88 22.82
CA GLY A 551 -18.34 -0.22 24.00
C GLY A 551 -18.12 -0.95 25.33
N TRP A 552 -17.33 -2.02 25.33
CA TRP A 552 -16.92 -2.70 26.56
C TRP A 552 -15.85 -1.91 27.31
N GLN A 553 -15.91 -1.98 28.63
CA GLN A 553 -14.89 -1.46 29.55
C GLN A 553 -14.66 -2.51 30.64
N GLU A 554 -13.40 -2.71 31.01
CA GLU A 554 -13.08 -3.59 32.13
C GLU A 554 -13.41 -2.89 33.46
N ALA A 555 -14.12 -3.60 34.34
CA ALA A 555 -14.44 -3.16 35.68
C ALA A 555 -13.73 -4.04 36.71
N LEU A 556 -13.13 -3.41 37.73
CA LEU A 556 -12.53 -4.13 38.84
C LEU A 556 -13.60 -4.54 39.85
N LEU A 557 -13.30 -5.59 40.63
CA LEU A 557 -14.15 -5.96 41.76
C LEU A 557 -14.14 -4.84 42.81
N PRO A 558 -15.21 -4.71 43.62
CA PRO A 558 -15.20 -3.79 44.75
C PRO A 558 -13.97 -4.01 45.65
N ASP A 559 -13.34 -2.89 46.01
CA ASP A 559 -12.14 -2.83 46.86
C ASP A 559 -10.88 -3.49 46.27
N ALA A 560 -10.88 -3.82 44.97
CA ALA A 560 -9.68 -4.29 44.26
C ALA A 560 -9.02 -3.12 43.50
N ALA A 561 -7.69 -3.04 43.53
CA ALA A 561 -6.91 -2.08 42.77
C ALA A 561 -6.34 -2.67 41.45
N ARG A 562 -6.51 -3.98 41.24
CA ARG A 562 -6.09 -4.70 40.02
C ARG A 562 -7.08 -5.81 39.63
N ARG A 563 -6.84 -6.40 38.45
CA ARG A 563 -7.63 -7.53 37.93
C ARG A 563 -7.65 -8.68 38.93
N ALA A 564 -8.82 -9.29 39.11
CA ALA A 564 -8.97 -10.42 40.02
C ALA A 564 -8.26 -11.67 39.48
N ALA A 565 -7.61 -12.41 40.37
CA ALA A 565 -6.97 -13.69 40.06
C ALA A 565 -7.59 -14.83 40.89
N ALA A 566 -7.52 -16.05 40.37
CA ALA A 566 -7.96 -17.25 41.07
C ALA A 566 -6.94 -18.38 40.89
N LEU A 567 -6.82 -19.24 41.92
CA LEU A 567 -6.02 -20.45 41.90
C LEU A 567 -6.89 -21.63 41.49
N ALA A 568 -6.50 -22.31 40.40
CA ALA A 568 -7.16 -23.55 39.97
C ALA A 568 -7.09 -24.64 41.05
N VAL A 569 -8.09 -25.52 41.07
CA VAL A 569 -8.15 -26.61 42.05
C VAL A 569 -7.11 -27.67 41.69
N LEU A 570 -6.45 -28.25 42.68
CA LEU A 570 -5.47 -29.34 42.48
C LEU A 570 -6.15 -30.72 42.53
N PRO A 571 -5.82 -31.65 41.60
CA PRO A 571 -5.02 -31.43 40.40
C PRO A 571 -5.77 -30.55 39.37
N THR A 572 -5.03 -29.72 38.64
CA THR A 572 -5.55 -28.74 37.67
C THR A 572 -6.08 -29.40 36.41
N LEU A 573 -7.22 -30.07 36.54
CA LEU A 573 -7.92 -30.79 35.48
C LEU A 573 -9.34 -30.25 35.37
N THR A 574 -9.90 -30.19 34.15
CA THR A 574 -11.28 -29.71 33.91
C THR A 574 -12.31 -30.38 34.83
N GLU A 575 -12.23 -31.72 34.99
CA GLU A 575 -13.19 -32.47 35.83
C GLU A 575 -13.14 -32.10 37.32
N VAL A 576 -12.01 -31.54 37.79
CA VAL A 576 -11.81 -31.08 39.17
C VAL A 576 -12.12 -29.59 39.27
N SER A 577 -11.42 -28.76 38.50
CA SER A 577 -11.52 -27.31 38.57
C SER A 577 -12.91 -26.79 38.17
N ARG A 578 -13.44 -27.17 37.01
CA ARG A 578 -14.72 -26.65 36.53
C ARG A 578 -15.89 -27.14 37.38
N THR A 579 -15.85 -28.41 37.78
CA THR A 579 -16.86 -28.97 38.68
C THR A 579 -16.83 -28.25 40.03
N SER A 580 -15.65 -27.92 40.55
CA SER A 580 -15.51 -27.19 41.80
C SER A 580 -16.02 -25.75 41.71
N LEU A 581 -15.64 -25.03 40.65
CA LEU A 581 -16.12 -23.67 40.32
C LEU A 581 -17.65 -23.62 40.27
N LEU A 582 -18.26 -24.49 39.46
CA LEU A 582 -19.70 -24.49 39.23
C LEU A 582 -20.50 -25.02 40.42
N SER A 583 -19.88 -25.80 41.31
CA SER A 583 -20.54 -26.34 42.52
C SER A 583 -20.35 -25.46 43.76
N GLY A 584 -19.45 -24.47 43.73
CA GLY A 584 -19.09 -23.64 44.88
C GLY A 584 -18.35 -24.37 46.00
N LYS A 585 -17.74 -25.51 45.70
CA LYS A 585 -17.00 -26.36 46.66
C LYS A 585 -16.07 -27.33 45.94
N ARG A 586 -14.96 -27.71 46.57
CA ARG A 586 -14.03 -28.72 46.02
C ARG A 586 -14.75 -30.04 45.76
N THR A 587 -14.82 -30.45 44.50
CA THR A 587 -15.40 -31.71 44.06
C THR A 587 -14.87 -32.10 42.69
N THR A 588 -14.94 -33.38 42.36
CA THR A 588 -14.63 -33.89 41.02
C THR A 588 -15.89 -34.43 40.36
N GLY A 589 -16.01 -34.31 39.05
CA GLY A 589 -17.12 -34.90 38.30
C GLY A 589 -17.20 -34.49 36.83
N SER A 590 -18.26 -34.95 36.18
CA SER A 590 -18.61 -34.60 34.82
C SER A 590 -19.71 -33.52 34.78
N GLN A 591 -20.15 -33.19 33.57
CA GLN A 591 -21.23 -32.24 33.29
C GLN A 591 -22.52 -32.49 34.11
N ASP A 592 -22.86 -33.73 34.44
CA ASP A 592 -24.05 -34.02 35.26
C ASP A 592 -23.87 -33.54 36.70
N ARG A 593 -22.66 -33.67 37.23
CA ARG A 593 -22.30 -33.20 38.57
C ARG A 593 -22.17 -31.68 38.62
N GLU A 594 -21.62 -31.07 37.56
CA GLU A 594 -21.61 -29.62 37.37
C GLU A 594 -23.03 -29.04 37.42
N LYS A 595 -23.97 -29.63 36.66
CA LYS A 595 -25.38 -29.19 36.64
C LYS A 595 -26.07 -29.35 38.00
N ALA A 596 -25.85 -30.48 38.68
CA ALA A 596 -26.43 -30.73 39.99
C ALA A 596 -25.87 -29.77 41.06
N GLY A 597 -24.55 -29.55 41.04
CA GLY A 597 -23.87 -28.61 41.94
C GLY A 597 -24.32 -27.17 41.72
N TYR A 598 -24.35 -26.72 40.46
CA TYR A 598 -24.81 -25.39 40.09
C TYR A 598 -26.26 -25.13 40.51
N ARG A 599 -27.16 -26.10 40.28
CA ARG A 599 -28.57 -26.02 40.74
C ARG A 599 -28.65 -25.82 42.25
N ALA A 600 -27.95 -26.67 43.01
CA ALA A 600 -27.95 -26.60 44.46
C ALA A 600 -27.39 -25.26 44.97
N LEU A 601 -26.39 -24.69 44.30
CA LEU A 601 -25.83 -23.38 44.61
C LEU A 601 -26.83 -22.26 44.33
N VAL A 602 -27.41 -22.23 43.13
CA VAL A 602 -28.43 -21.24 42.73
C VAL A 602 -29.61 -21.23 43.70
N ASP A 603 -30.08 -22.42 44.09
CA ASP A 603 -31.16 -22.58 45.08
C ASP A 603 -30.74 -22.06 46.46
N ALA A 604 -29.54 -22.41 46.93
CA ALA A 604 -29.02 -21.99 48.23
C ALA A 604 -28.85 -20.47 48.34
N TYR A 605 -28.48 -19.79 47.25
CA TYR A 605 -28.28 -18.34 47.21
C TYR A 605 -29.53 -17.55 46.78
N GLY A 606 -30.62 -18.24 46.43
CA GLY A 606 -31.91 -17.64 46.08
C GLY A 606 -31.88 -16.86 44.76
N LEU A 607 -31.14 -17.35 43.75
CA LEU A 607 -31.03 -16.68 42.44
C LEU A 607 -32.20 -16.99 41.48
N GLY A 608 -33.13 -17.86 41.89
CA GLY A 608 -34.32 -18.19 41.10
C GLY A 608 -33.96 -18.97 39.83
N ARG A 609 -34.51 -18.54 38.69
CA ARG A 609 -34.19 -19.17 37.40
C ARG A 609 -32.81 -18.70 36.94
N SER A 610 -31.82 -19.60 37.02
CA SER A 610 -30.48 -19.39 36.46
C SER A 610 -30.07 -20.61 35.65
N GLU A 611 -29.67 -20.39 34.40
CA GLU A 611 -29.40 -21.46 33.43
C GLU A 611 -27.90 -21.62 33.17
N LEU A 612 -27.46 -22.88 33.10
CA LEU A 612 -26.10 -23.28 32.77
C LEU A 612 -26.10 -23.97 31.40
N PHE A 613 -25.46 -23.33 30.41
CA PHE A 613 -25.31 -23.82 29.06
C PHE A 613 -23.88 -24.30 28.81
N HIS A 614 -23.75 -25.55 28.37
CA HIS A 614 -22.48 -26.10 27.86
C HIS A 614 -22.46 -26.07 26.34
N LYS A 615 -21.34 -26.51 25.73
CA LYS A 615 -21.09 -26.52 24.27
C LYS A 615 -22.29 -26.89 23.39
N LYS A 616 -22.92 -28.06 23.60
CA LYS A 616 -24.00 -28.56 22.72
C LYS A 616 -25.21 -27.59 22.66
N PRO A 617 -25.76 -27.13 23.79
CA PRO A 617 -26.81 -26.10 23.81
C PRO A 617 -26.45 -24.73 23.20
N LEU A 618 -25.16 -24.39 23.04
CA LEU A 618 -24.74 -23.12 22.45
C LEU A 618 -24.80 -23.13 20.92
N ASP A 619 -24.65 -24.31 20.31
CA ASP A 619 -24.73 -24.47 18.86
C ASP A 619 -26.18 -24.31 18.37
N THR A 620 -26.40 -23.38 17.45
CA THR A 620 -27.73 -23.20 16.84
C THR A 620 -28.04 -24.30 15.83
N SER A 621 -29.29 -24.75 15.80
CA SER A 621 -29.83 -25.62 14.75
C SER A 621 -30.48 -24.84 13.59
N ARG A 622 -30.63 -23.51 13.72
CA ARG A 622 -31.19 -22.63 12.68
C ARG A 622 -30.08 -21.99 11.85
N ALA A 623 -30.15 -22.20 10.53
CA ALA A 623 -29.25 -21.55 9.58
C ALA A 623 -29.35 -20.02 9.68
N GLY A 624 -28.21 -19.35 9.69
CA GLY A 624 -28.10 -17.88 9.73
C GLY A 624 -28.10 -17.24 11.12
N TYR A 625 -28.24 -18.03 12.20
CA TYR A 625 -28.15 -17.53 13.58
C TYR A 625 -26.76 -17.80 14.17
N ALA A 626 -26.27 -16.91 15.02
CA ALA A 626 -24.94 -17.02 15.63
C ALA A 626 -24.96 -17.74 17.00
N VAL A 627 -26.10 -17.77 17.68
CA VAL A 627 -26.31 -18.43 18.99
C VAL A 627 -27.68 -19.15 18.97
N ALA A 628 -27.83 -20.21 19.75
CA ALA A 628 -29.11 -20.91 19.91
C ALA A 628 -30.21 -20.01 20.51
N ASP A 629 -31.46 -20.20 20.08
CA ASP A 629 -32.62 -19.38 20.48
C ASP A 629 -32.84 -19.39 22.01
N ASP A 630 -32.68 -20.55 22.66
CA ASP A 630 -32.84 -20.68 24.12
C ASP A 630 -31.82 -19.85 24.90
N VAL A 631 -30.56 -19.82 24.42
CA VAL A 631 -29.47 -19.05 25.04
C VAL A 631 -29.68 -17.56 24.82
N ALA A 632 -30.06 -17.16 23.61
CA ALA A 632 -30.38 -15.77 23.30
C ALA A 632 -31.58 -15.26 24.14
N HIS A 633 -32.60 -16.10 24.33
CA HIS A 633 -33.75 -15.79 25.16
C HIS A 633 -33.38 -15.66 26.64
N ALA A 634 -32.57 -16.58 27.18
CA ALA A 634 -32.08 -16.50 28.55
C ALA A 634 -31.28 -15.21 28.80
N ILE A 635 -30.41 -14.82 27.86
CA ILE A 635 -29.65 -13.58 27.94
C ILE A 635 -30.58 -12.36 27.87
N ALA A 636 -31.60 -12.35 27.01
CA ALA A 636 -32.54 -11.23 26.92
C ALA A 636 -33.49 -11.10 28.13
N ASP A 637 -33.72 -12.19 28.88
CA ASP A 637 -34.63 -12.19 30.02
C ASP A 637 -34.00 -11.59 31.29
N HIS A 638 -34.32 -10.33 31.57
CA HIS A 638 -33.89 -9.64 32.80
C HIS A 638 -34.44 -10.26 34.10
N GLY A 639 -35.44 -11.16 34.01
CA GLY A 639 -35.90 -11.97 35.14
C GLY A 639 -34.90 -13.05 35.56
N GLN A 640 -33.96 -13.41 34.67
CA GLN A 640 -32.83 -14.29 35.00
C GLN A 640 -31.63 -13.47 35.45
N ALA A 641 -31.41 -13.44 36.77
CA ALA A 641 -30.30 -12.72 37.39
C ALA A 641 -28.92 -13.23 36.91
N LEU A 642 -28.80 -14.53 36.66
CA LEU A 642 -27.56 -15.18 36.24
C LEU A 642 -27.82 -16.12 35.06
N VAL A 643 -27.07 -15.91 33.99
CA VAL A 643 -26.93 -16.86 32.87
C VAL A 643 -25.48 -17.32 32.84
N THR A 644 -25.23 -18.62 32.71
CA THR A 644 -23.86 -19.16 32.68
C THR A 644 -23.60 -19.95 31.41
N CYS A 645 -22.49 -19.65 30.73
CA CYS A 645 -22.07 -20.32 29.51
C CYS A 645 -20.66 -20.91 29.66
N VAL A 646 -20.48 -22.16 29.25
CA VAL A 646 -19.18 -22.83 29.22
C VAL A 646 -18.73 -22.99 27.77
N LEU A 647 -17.57 -22.43 27.44
CA LEU A 647 -16.95 -22.44 26.11
C LEU A 647 -15.71 -23.34 26.13
N ASN A 648 -15.71 -24.42 25.37
CA ASN A 648 -14.60 -25.39 25.35
C ASN A 648 -13.59 -25.17 24.21
N THR A 649 -13.69 -24.04 23.50
CA THR A 649 -12.97 -23.85 22.23
C THR A 649 -11.45 -23.87 22.38
N ILE A 650 -10.92 -23.39 23.51
CA ILE A 650 -9.48 -23.29 23.74
C ILE A 650 -8.90 -24.67 24.02
N ASP A 651 -9.42 -25.39 25.01
CA ASP A 651 -9.06 -26.78 25.32
C ASP A 651 -9.15 -27.70 24.07
N ASP A 652 -10.25 -27.59 23.32
CA ASP A 652 -10.47 -28.32 22.06
C ASP A 652 -9.38 -28.08 20.99
N ALA A 653 -8.79 -26.89 20.96
CA ALA A 653 -7.76 -26.49 20.00
C ALA A 653 -6.36 -26.90 20.49
N LEU A 654 -6.11 -26.82 21.80
CA LEU A 654 -4.87 -27.29 22.42
C LEU A 654 -4.68 -28.80 22.23
N ASP A 655 -5.76 -29.58 22.29
CA ASP A 655 -5.74 -31.02 22.04
C ASP A 655 -5.42 -31.39 20.58
N ARG A 656 -5.61 -30.46 19.62
CA ARG A 656 -5.60 -30.75 18.17
C ARG A 656 -4.48 -30.08 17.39
N SER A 657 -3.80 -29.07 17.93
CA SER A 657 -2.77 -28.28 17.24
C SER A 657 -1.67 -27.82 18.18
N ASP A 658 -0.47 -27.59 17.65
CA ASP A 658 0.59 -26.88 18.36
C ASP A 658 0.14 -25.42 18.56
N PRO A 659 -0.06 -24.93 19.80
CA PRO A 659 -0.58 -23.59 20.06
C PRO A 659 0.39 -22.48 19.69
N ALA A 660 1.68 -22.79 19.45
CA ALA A 660 2.67 -21.79 19.10
C ALA A 660 2.29 -21.07 17.79
N GLY A 661 1.98 -19.77 17.89
CA GLY A 661 1.62 -18.91 16.76
C GLY A 661 0.11 -18.73 16.50
N THR A 662 -0.78 -19.27 17.36
CA THR A 662 -2.21 -18.92 17.31
C THR A 662 -2.45 -17.60 18.03
N THR A 663 -2.89 -16.56 17.31
CA THR A 663 -3.36 -15.31 17.93
C THR A 663 -4.78 -15.51 18.45
N TRP A 664 -4.97 -15.38 19.77
CA TRP A 664 -6.27 -15.59 20.41
C TRP A 664 -7.09 -14.31 20.46
N THR A 665 -7.85 -14.08 19.41
CA THR A 665 -8.85 -12.99 19.33
C THR A 665 -10.23 -13.48 19.76
N ALA A 666 -11.15 -12.54 20.02
CA ALA A 666 -12.49 -12.88 20.50
C ALA A 666 -13.31 -13.69 19.48
N ASP A 667 -13.01 -13.58 18.18
CA ASP A 667 -13.61 -14.39 17.11
C ASP A 667 -12.97 -15.79 16.99
N ALA A 668 -11.73 -15.97 17.43
CA ALA A 668 -11.08 -17.28 17.49
C ALA A 668 -11.77 -18.20 18.53
N VAL A 669 -12.32 -17.61 19.60
CA VAL A 669 -13.13 -18.33 20.59
C VAL A 669 -14.57 -18.44 20.10
N LYS A 670 -14.93 -19.61 19.56
CA LYS A 670 -16.29 -19.92 19.09
C LYS A 670 -17.34 -19.48 20.11
N HIS A 671 -18.36 -18.77 19.62
CA HIS A 671 -19.51 -18.21 20.36
C HIS A 671 -19.21 -16.99 21.25
N LEU A 672 -17.96 -16.64 21.54
CA LEU A 672 -17.64 -15.54 22.45
C LEU A 672 -18.18 -14.19 21.95
N GLN A 673 -17.83 -13.77 20.74
CA GLN A 673 -18.33 -12.51 20.16
C GLN A 673 -19.87 -12.43 20.09
N PRO A 674 -20.59 -13.44 19.56
CA PRO A 674 -22.05 -13.43 19.56
C PRO A 674 -22.69 -13.34 20.96
N LEU A 675 -22.10 -14.01 21.96
CA LEU A 675 -22.57 -13.95 23.35
C LEU A 675 -22.34 -12.56 23.96
N LEU A 676 -21.16 -11.97 23.72
CA LEU A 676 -20.86 -10.59 24.12
C LEU A 676 -21.83 -9.60 23.47
N ALA A 677 -22.07 -9.69 22.17
CA ALA A 677 -23.02 -8.81 21.48
C ALA A 677 -24.46 -8.92 22.06
N SER A 678 -24.88 -10.15 22.40
CA SER A 678 -26.17 -10.40 23.03
C SER A 678 -26.23 -9.82 24.45
N ALA A 679 -25.17 -9.98 25.24
CA ALA A 679 -25.06 -9.44 26.59
C ALA A 679 -25.05 -7.91 26.61
N LEU A 680 -24.32 -7.29 25.67
CA LEU A 680 -24.27 -5.85 25.50
C LEU A 680 -25.66 -5.28 25.18
N THR A 681 -26.37 -5.91 24.24
CA THR A 681 -27.73 -5.53 23.85
C THR A 681 -28.71 -5.64 25.03
N ALA A 682 -28.56 -6.67 25.85
CA ALA A 682 -29.36 -6.90 27.05
C ALA A 682 -28.86 -6.12 28.29
N GLY A 683 -27.83 -5.28 28.17
CA GLY A 683 -27.28 -4.51 29.29
C GLY A 683 -26.78 -5.36 30.46
N ARG A 684 -26.25 -6.56 30.19
CA ARG A 684 -25.73 -7.46 31.23
C ARG A 684 -24.28 -7.12 31.60
N THR A 685 -23.96 -7.29 32.89
CA THR A 685 -22.56 -7.39 33.34
C THR A 685 -21.99 -8.73 32.88
N VAL A 686 -20.77 -8.74 32.35
CA VAL A 686 -20.12 -9.97 31.90
C VAL A 686 -18.95 -10.29 32.81
N VAL A 687 -18.89 -11.52 33.31
CA VAL A 687 -17.73 -12.06 34.04
C VAL A 687 -17.14 -13.18 33.21
N ILE A 688 -15.86 -13.05 32.84
CA ILE A 688 -15.11 -14.07 32.09
C ILE A 688 -14.09 -14.70 33.04
N THR A 689 -14.05 -16.03 33.09
CA THR A 689 -13.05 -16.76 33.86
C THR A 689 -12.68 -18.07 33.16
N SER A 690 -11.70 -18.77 33.72
CA SER A 690 -11.29 -20.10 33.31
C SER A 690 -11.40 -21.08 34.48
N ASP A 691 -11.45 -22.37 34.18
CA ASP A 691 -11.32 -23.42 35.16
C ASP A 691 -9.83 -23.78 35.43
N HIS A 692 -9.01 -23.83 34.39
CA HIS A 692 -7.56 -23.96 34.45
C HIS A 692 -6.91 -23.38 33.19
N GLY A 693 -5.59 -23.42 33.09
CA GLY A 693 -4.83 -22.74 32.05
C GLY A 693 -3.61 -23.50 31.62
#